data_AF-A0A2T4VS81-F1
#
_entry.id   AF-A0A2T4VS81-F1
#
_cell.length_a   1.000
_cell.length_b   1.000
_cell.length_c   1.000
_cell.angle_alpha   90.00
_cell.angle_beta   90.00
_cell.angle_gamma   90.00
#
_symmetry.space_group_name_H-M   'P 1'
#
loop_
_entity.id
_entity.type
_entity.pdbx_description
1 polymer ?
#
loop_
_entity_poly.entity_id
_entity_poly.type
_entity_poly.pdbx_seq_one_letter_code
_entity_poly.pdbx_strand_id
1 'polypeptide(L)'
;MREATCAKSIQALLVTSYLVASMSAAGGELRREGVTLSVKAHPRKEALSPRPEDWQEGVLSLRVVDPGRLVVKAGDDVIAAGALGWGEDRRLRVDPLEDYPSEALPRVVSREPGREEVEVAVPAGAGAGGLLTLTYEWDWEHKGKPALVRAWRLPPMEDNIPPEWLEDEPSEPEREGTPEDEEDSVLAFLAPQQAPLPVQVDPERPELLWVPGYASREELASRLFGDASAVGTFDFEPRPAPPNAEGEPHQCVRVRHPPALRPELLAQVRGALDERLKTDDTWSRAQLSAESLDRPGAEALVERGLRWSQRSEIPDGSGQSYFDSYLQTLAPWRDAKPHGSLGDTLAQDWHFLGEASEPLQKAIALRSRRWKTSYTVTDDSPILSPGDVVGRFYFPEGSSVQVQLQKLLLEERSLERAELRLRNLPRSGPRVIIPGEDGRWRGYSADFRLAAGAPEPLEHPEGDFYWYYPGTLFIRPDEWRLGMGSGTGELSALRRAILTTALATATPEAPEPLLGLDYDVLSLLTRDERLGVFDTVLESAALTSDGLEENAVQLLGRVVLSMPAEEFPTLERKLTSGGVLEKLLGSNASHKVLLGQAFTQKALASFPLVLRSLDDLPTFDLGREGETTYLLNVSSGLVPSKRVATEAWDVKKGVSLEAEPALPREAAGASQRMALYFEPVKHSFQARYLSSTEPDKRSRAFHPLEWVRVEVHGPQPSTQLMTAMELALHSSLPDEALVWAAMGRIGEMHMFYQAVSALTRAPLLTGVPATAAEGGTVAAAQRTAVRQFFGRMAWVTTLAVVDTYRDELSRTTEGRAFLAVHDLAMVALAGRDIYKLATSGIWRELALRGGLVLSQSGARASAGLRESVESIQALAKTLERMLAEGKAVATPDGLRFSLSGGAEAFKQAFFAIRGEMAAARALGGIRGAGLAAQEAEKTLEALKLLAAESQEMALAYNAVARRAAALPADRAHAYLAAVESLRTSARSAAKPTLPGLLHRSGAPSLTDPLAFLKEAEWLVSHPELEAEAVAELARKACRGRVDLGWLRSIGLTMDYLNFMARNEKTAWRLFRRAAAEPWNLKVQLQAREQLRGIAVEMLTERNAQKLFPGFRLTGRQVKMKAGHIIDNVLTAMTGSKLQHGVEVKGWNENRWRRALDSWLTQEAGIKLNEQQAALVKQLQHLLNQLADAAKAPHGQPFLVSTDNLSGPTRAKLLDFLFKHSPGTKLIQVEEAQILQQTKQLRAALKLPEDLSGGAP
;
A
#
# COMPACT_ATOMS: atom_id res chain seq x y z
N MET A 1 -2.97 55.33 12.75
CA MET A 1 -4.22 54.83 13.37
C MET A 1 -4.37 53.37 12.95
N ARG A 2 -4.57 52.44 13.90
CA ARG A 2 -4.56 50.97 13.69
C ARG A 2 -3.26 50.38 13.11
N GLU A 3 -2.29 50.18 13.99
CA GLU A 3 -1.48 48.96 14.00
C GLU A 3 -2.05 47.96 15.02
N ALA A 4 -1.33 46.87 15.29
CA ALA A 4 -1.55 45.92 16.40
C ALA A 4 -2.77 44.99 16.33
N THR A 5 -2.84 44.13 15.31
CA THR A 5 -3.69 42.91 15.34
C THR A 5 -3.02 41.62 14.82
N CYS A 6 -1.68 41.60 14.64
CA CYS A 6 -0.94 40.40 14.20
C CYS A 6 0.06 39.85 15.25
N ALA A 7 0.45 40.66 16.24
CA ALA A 7 1.51 40.30 17.19
C ALA A 7 1.04 39.64 18.51
N LYS A 8 -0.28 39.47 18.73
CA LYS A 8 -0.83 39.01 20.02
C LYS A 8 -1.13 37.51 20.13
N SER A 9 -1.15 36.77 19.02
CA SER A 9 -1.40 35.31 19.05
C SER A 9 -0.16 34.48 19.43
N ILE A 10 1.03 35.09 19.46
CA ILE A 10 2.32 34.43 19.73
C ILE A 10 2.69 34.50 21.24
N GLN A 11 1.95 35.28 22.03
CA GLN A 11 2.30 35.61 23.43
C GLN A 11 1.27 35.10 24.46
N ALA A 12 0.58 34.00 24.15
CA ALA A 12 -0.57 33.49 24.94
C ALA A 12 -0.49 31.99 25.31
N LEU A 13 0.66 31.33 25.09
CA LEU A 13 0.81 29.87 25.25
C LEU A 13 2.07 29.42 26.02
N LEU A 14 2.75 30.34 26.71
CA LEU A 14 3.90 30.05 27.58
C LEU A 14 3.87 30.97 28.82
N VAL A 15 4.09 30.38 30.01
CA VAL A 15 4.37 31.05 31.32
C VAL A 15 3.19 31.88 31.91
N THR A 16 2.63 31.64 33.10
CA THR A 16 2.84 30.63 34.17
C THR A 16 1.61 30.46 35.09
N SER A 17 1.32 29.21 35.46
CA SER A 17 1.07 28.64 36.82
C SER A 17 0.57 29.48 38.01
N TYR A 18 -0.36 28.93 38.84
CA TYR A 18 -0.13 28.50 40.26
C TYR A 18 -1.40 27.97 41.02
N LEU A 19 -1.38 26.69 41.48
CA LEU A 19 -1.98 26.07 42.72
C LEU A 19 -3.53 26.20 43.03
N VAL A 20 -4.28 25.41 43.86
CA VAL A 20 -4.23 24.14 44.68
C VAL A 20 -5.69 23.89 45.20
N ALA A 21 -6.27 22.73 45.63
CA ALA A 21 -5.83 21.42 46.15
C ALA A 21 -6.87 20.25 45.90
N SER A 22 -6.58 19.06 46.49
CA SER A 22 -7.43 17.99 47.14
C SER A 22 -8.96 17.84 46.86
N MET A 23 -9.63 16.66 46.88
CA MET A 23 -9.43 15.25 47.34
C MET A 23 -10.42 14.32 46.54
N SER A 24 -10.47 12.97 46.57
CA SER A 24 -9.53 11.85 46.87
C SER A 24 -10.23 10.47 46.64
N ALA A 25 -9.49 9.36 46.72
CA ALA A 25 -9.87 7.94 46.94
C ALA A 25 -10.92 7.21 46.04
N ALA A 26 -10.48 6.17 45.32
CA ALA A 26 -11.08 4.81 45.20
C ALA A 26 -10.24 3.91 44.26
N GLY A 27 -10.35 2.58 44.36
CA GLY A 27 -9.64 1.62 43.51
C GLY A 27 -10.54 0.54 42.89
N GLY A 28 -9.97 -0.31 42.04
CA GLY A 28 -10.60 -1.47 41.39
C GLY A 28 -9.81 -1.87 40.12
N GLU A 29 -9.06 -2.98 40.11
CA GLU A 29 -9.50 -4.38 40.02
C GLU A 29 -9.47 -4.91 38.58
N LEU A 30 -8.88 -6.09 38.38
CA LEU A 30 -8.81 -6.82 37.11
C LEU A 30 -10.20 -7.32 36.70
N ARG A 31 -10.52 -7.27 35.39
CA ARG A 31 -11.72 -7.90 34.84
C ARG A 31 -11.37 -9.17 34.04
N ARG A 32 -11.75 -10.31 34.62
CA ARG A 32 -12.42 -11.38 33.86
C ARG A 32 -13.88 -10.94 33.66
N GLU A 33 -14.49 -11.21 32.51
CA GLU A 33 -15.93 -11.00 32.29
C GLU A 33 -16.66 -12.32 32.02
N GLY A 34 -16.61 -13.23 33.01
CA GLY A 34 -17.56 -14.34 33.10
C GLY A 34 -18.98 -13.87 33.43
N VAL A 35 -19.97 -14.74 33.27
CA VAL A 35 -21.39 -14.38 33.48
C VAL A 35 -21.62 -14.01 34.95
N THR A 36 -21.91 -12.73 35.22
CA THR A 36 -22.07 -12.21 36.58
C THR A 36 -23.51 -12.38 37.08
N LEU A 37 -23.70 -13.21 38.10
CA LEU A 37 -24.97 -13.51 38.74
C LEU A 37 -25.32 -12.44 39.78
N SER A 38 -25.89 -11.31 39.31
CA SER A 38 -26.40 -10.24 40.20
C SER A 38 -27.75 -9.63 39.76
N VAL A 39 -28.63 -9.41 40.74
CA VAL A 39 -29.90 -8.68 40.62
C VAL A 39 -29.67 -7.24 40.15
N LYS A 40 -28.55 -6.60 40.54
CA LYS A 40 -28.23 -5.22 40.14
C LYS A 40 -27.71 -5.11 38.71
N ALA A 41 -27.10 -6.16 38.18
CA ALA A 41 -26.70 -6.23 36.76
C ALA A 41 -27.90 -6.54 35.84
N HIS A 42 -28.87 -7.29 36.36
CA HIS A 42 -30.00 -7.85 35.61
C HIS A 42 -30.90 -6.86 34.81
N PRO A 43 -31.20 -5.61 35.25
CA PRO A 43 -32.10 -4.71 34.51
C PRO A 43 -31.47 -4.05 33.27
N ARG A 44 -30.20 -4.32 32.93
CA ARG A 44 -29.61 -3.88 31.66
C ARG A 44 -30.19 -4.70 30.50
N LYS A 45 -31.05 -4.06 29.69
CA LYS A 45 -31.43 -4.59 28.37
C LYS A 45 -30.17 -4.76 27.52
N GLU A 46 -30.08 -5.89 26.83
CA GLU A 46 -29.03 -6.19 25.84
C GLU A 46 -27.60 -6.06 26.42
N ALA A 47 -27.30 -6.89 27.42
CA ALA A 47 -25.93 -7.39 27.56
C ALA A 47 -25.60 -8.24 26.32
N LEU A 48 -24.38 -8.11 25.81
CA LEU A 48 -23.89 -8.89 24.66
C LEU A 48 -23.93 -10.39 24.97
N SER A 49 -24.21 -11.21 23.94
CA SER A 49 -23.94 -12.64 24.04
C SER A 49 -22.43 -12.84 24.21
N PRO A 50 -21.97 -13.76 25.09
CA PRO A 50 -20.63 -14.29 24.98
C PRO A 50 -20.42 -14.88 23.59
N ARG A 51 -19.21 -14.70 23.05
CA ARG A 51 -18.78 -15.23 21.77
C ARG A 51 -18.48 -16.72 21.90
N PRO A 52 -18.36 -17.48 20.79
CA PRO A 52 -17.80 -18.84 20.83
C PRO A 52 -16.39 -18.87 21.47
N GLU A 53 -15.62 -17.78 21.29
CA GLU A 53 -14.31 -17.55 21.92
C GLU A 53 -14.33 -17.63 23.46
N ASP A 54 -15.46 -17.34 24.12
CA ASP A 54 -15.59 -17.35 25.58
C ASP A 54 -15.81 -18.76 26.16
N TRP A 55 -15.79 -19.81 25.32
CA TRP A 55 -16.01 -21.22 25.70
C TRP A 55 -14.73 -22.04 25.51
N GLN A 56 -13.75 -21.89 26.39
CA GLN A 56 -12.58 -22.79 26.38
C GLN A 56 -13.01 -24.21 26.75
N GLU A 57 -12.66 -25.19 25.91
CA GLU A 57 -12.69 -26.64 26.19
C GLU A 57 -14.03 -27.20 26.73
N GLY A 58 -15.14 -26.50 26.46
CA GLY A 58 -16.47 -26.86 26.95
C GLY A 58 -16.75 -26.46 28.40
N VAL A 59 -16.08 -25.44 28.96
CA VAL A 59 -16.32 -24.96 30.33
C VAL A 59 -16.94 -23.56 30.36
N LEU A 60 -17.93 -23.35 31.24
CA LEU A 60 -18.65 -22.10 31.44
C LEU A 60 -18.37 -21.53 32.85
N SER A 61 -17.67 -20.39 32.92
CA SER A 61 -17.34 -19.71 34.18
C SER A 61 -18.38 -18.63 34.56
N LEU A 62 -18.84 -18.65 35.81
CA LEU A 62 -19.88 -17.79 36.37
C LEU A 62 -19.35 -17.08 37.63
N ARG A 63 -19.53 -15.75 37.73
CA ARG A 63 -19.16 -14.97 38.93
C ARG A 63 -20.39 -14.76 39.81
N VAL A 64 -20.33 -15.23 41.06
CA VAL A 64 -21.46 -15.18 42.01
C VAL A 64 -21.38 -13.89 42.81
N VAL A 65 -22.49 -13.13 42.89
CA VAL A 65 -22.56 -11.87 43.65
C VAL A 65 -23.78 -11.84 44.57
N ASP A 66 -24.94 -12.26 44.07
CA ASP A 66 -26.16 -12.42 44.87
C ASP A 66 -26.53 -13.92 44.94
N PRO A 67 -26.89 -14.47 46.13
CA PRO A 67 -27.11 -15.92 46.32
C PRO A 67 -28.41 -16.41 45.67
N GLY A 68 -28.48 -17.71 45.36
CA GLY A 68 -29.57 -18.28 44.57
C GLY A 68 -29.38 -19.75 44.15
N ARG A 69 -30.32 -20.27 43.37
CA ARG A 69 -30.33 -21.62 42.81
C ARG A 69 -29.97 -21.57 41.33
N LEU A 70 -28.91 -22.26 40.95
CA LEU A 70 -28.46 -22.42 39.56
C LEU A 70 -28.97 -23.73 38.96
N VAL A 71 -29.46 -23.67 37.73
CA VAL A 71 -29.70 -24.83 36.86
C VAL A 71 -29.19 -24.50 35.44
N VAL A 72 -28.40 -25.40 34.86
CA VAL A 72 -27.88 -25.31 33.49
C VAL A 72 -28.27 -26.57 32.72
N LYS A 73 -28.86 -26.39 31.53
CA LYS A 73 -29.31 -27.45 30.63
C LYS A 73 -28.68 -27.36 29.25
N ALA A 74 -28.51 -28.49 28.56
CA ALA A 74 -28.33 -28.56 27.10
C ALA A 74 -29.52 -29.31 26.50
N GLY A 75 -30.37 -28.60 25.74
CA GLY A 75 -31.67 -29.16 25.37
C GLY A 75 -32.51 -29.44 26.63
N ASP A 76 -32.97 -30.68 26.77
CA ASP A 76 -33.74 -31.12 27.93
C ASP A 76 -32.86 -31.62 29.11
N ASP A 77 -31.63 -32.04 28.84
CA ASP A 77 -30.71 -32.63 29.83
C ASP A 77 -30.15 -31.58 30.80
N VAL A 78 -30.03 -31.93 32.08
CA VAL A 78 -29.43 -31.08 33.12
C VAL A 78 -27.95 -31.40 33.26
N ILE A 79 -27.09 -30.39 33.05
CA ILE A 79 -25.63 -30.53 33.11
C ILE A 79 -25.08 -30.08 34.46
N ALA A 80 -25.68 -29.05 35.05
CA ALA A 80 -25.35 -28.63 36.41
C ALA A 80 -26.55 -28.06 37.16
N ALA A 81 -26.68 -28.38 38.44
CA ALA A 81 -27.69 -27.84 39.34
C ALA A 81 -27.13 -27.69 40.76
N GLY A 82 -27.41 -26.58 41.45
CA GLY A 82 -26.93 -26.37 42.82
C GLY A 82 -27.41 -25.05 43.44
N ALA A 83 -27.48 -25.03 44.78
CA ALA A 83 -27.69 -23.81 45.55
C ALA A 83 -26.34 -23.12 45.79
N LEU A 84 -26.20 -21.87 45.31
CA LEU A 84 -25.04 -21.01 45.53
C LEU A 84 -25.36 -20.07 46.69
N GLY A 85 -24.72 -20.31 47.84
CA GLY A 85 -25.01 -19.61 49.10
C GLY A 85 -23.75 -19.13 49.82
N TRP A 86 -23.94 -18.29 50.83
CA TRP A 86 -22.85 -17.82 51.69
C TRP A 86 -22.75 -18.71 52.94
N GLY A 87 -21.56 -19.26 53.20
CA GLY A 87 -21.26 -20.00 54.42
C GLY A 87 -21.24 -19.09 55.66
N GLU A 88 -21.16 -19.70 56.85
CA GLU A 88 -21.01 -18.96 58.12
C GLU A 88 -19.72 -18.13 58.17
N ASP A 89 -18.69 -18.55 57.42
CA ASP A 89 -17.43 -17.83 57.20
C ASP A 89 -17.53 -16.71 56.14
N ARG A 90 -18.73 -16.48 55.59
CA ARG A 90 -19.04 -15.57 54.47
C ARG A 90 -18.31 -15.89 53.16
N ARG A 91 -17.91 -17.14 52.93
CA ARG A 91 -17.35 -17.58 51.64
C ARG A 91 -18.40 -18.32 50.82
N LEU A 92 -18.17 -18.39 49.51
CA LEU A 92 -19.09 -19.09 48.61
C LEU A 92 -19.11 -20.61 48.91
N ARG A 93 -20.32 -21.10 49.18
CA ARG A 93 -20.67 -22.51 49.35
C ARG A 93 -21.60 -22.94 48.21
N VAL A 94 -21.46 -24.19 47.80
CA VAL A 94 -22.34 -24.83 46.82
C VAL A 94 -22.91 -26.08 47.46
N ASP A 95 -24.24 -26.17 47.51
CA ASP A 95 -24.97 -27.31 48.05
C ASP A 95 -25.83 -27.97 46.96
N PRO A 96 -26.01 -29.30 46.99
CA PRO A 96 -26.89 -30.01 46.07
C PRO A 96 -28.36 -29.61 46.30
N LEU A 97 -29.14 -29.61 45.21
CA LEU A 97 -30.59 -29.44 45.26
C LEU A 97 -31.24 -30.83 45.29
N GLU A 98 -32.21 -31.04 46.19
CA GLU A 98 -32.85 -32.36 46.42
C GLU A 98 -33.49 -32.97 45.16
N ASP A 99 -33.87 -32.13 44.19
CA ASP A 99 -34.48 -32.52 42.91
C ASP A 99 -33.46 -33.03 41.85
N TYR A 100 -32.15 -32.96 42.10
CA TYR A 100 -31.10 -33.21 41.08
C TYR A 100 -29.90 -34.04 41.63
N PRO A 101 -29.23 -34.85 40.78
CA PRO A 101 -28.13 -35.71 41.22
C PRO A 101 -26.86 -34.94 41.59
N SER A 102 -26.20 -35.37 42.67
CA SER A 102 -25.00 -34.72 43.25
C SER A 102 -23.78 -34.66 42.32
N GLU A 103 -23.75 -35.45 41.26
CA GLU A 103 -22.66 -35.50 40.27
C GLU A 103 -22.70 -34.29 39.32
N ALA A 104 -23.84 -33.60 39.23
CA ALA A 104 -24.05 -32.38 38.44
C ALA A 104 -23.80 -31.08 39.24
N LEU A 105 -22.82 -31.06 40.14
CA LEU A 105 -22.54 -29.89 40.99
C LEU A 105 -21.58 -28.87 40.33
N PRO A 106 -21.90 -27.56 40.32
CA PRO A 106 -20.98 -26.51 39.88
C PRO A 106 -19.67 -26.52 40.69
N ARG A 107 -18.52 -26.50 40.01
CA ARG A 107 -17.19 -26.53 40.64
C ARG A 107 -16.84 -25.13 41.16
N VAL A 108 -16.47 -24.99 42.44
CA VAL A 108 -15.97 -23.71 42.96
C VAL A 108 -14.51 -23.51 42.55
N VAL A 109 -14.24 -22.39 41.88
CA VAL A 109 -12.91 -21.99 41.38
C VAL A 109 -12.27 -20.97 42.31
N SER A 110 -13.08 -20.03 42.82
CA SER A 110 -12.64 -18.99 43.75
C SER A 110 -13.61 -18.84 44.92
N ARG A 111 -13.05 -18.65 46.12
CA ARG A 111 -13.75 -18.30 47.37
C ARG A 111 -13.22 -16.99 47.97
N GLU A 112 -12.51 -16.18 47.19
CA GLU A 112 -12.01 -14.87 47.64
C GLU A 112 -13.17 -13.86 47.75
N PRO A 113 -13.36 -13.18 48.90
CA PRO A 113 -14.43 -12.20 49.09
C PRO A 113 -14.48 -11.12 48.00
N GLY A 114 -15.58 -11.10 47.24
CA GLY A 114 -15.80 -10.20 46.10
C GLY A 114 -15.31 -10.72 44.73
N ARG A 115 -14.66 -11.89 44.66
CA ARG A 115 -14.17 -12.55 43.44
C ARG A 115 -14.61 -14.02 43.35
N GLU A 116 -15.80 -14.33 43.84
CA GLU A 116 -16.28 -15.70 43.92
C GLU A 116 -16.75 -16.22 42.56
N GLU A 117 -16.12 -17.30 42.09
CA GLU A 117 -16.28 -17.83 40.73
C GLU A 117 -16.53 -19.35 40.77
N VAL A 118 -17.48 -19.82 39.96
CA VAL A 118 -17.80 -21.24 39.77
C VAL A 118 -17.76 -21.62 38.29
N GLU A 119 -17.47 -22.87 38.00
CA GLU A 119 -17.40 -23.44 36.65
C GLU A 119 -18.40 -24.58 36.46
N VAL A 120 -18.96 -24.65 35.26
CA VAL A 120 -19.83 -25.74 34.78
C VAL A 120 -19.19 -26.35 33.55
N ALA A 121 -18.88 -27.64 33.60
CA ALA A 121 -18.45 -28.39 32.42
C ALA A 121 -19.65 -28.77 31.55
N VAL A 122 -19.50 -28.64 30.23
CA VAL A 122 -20.48 -28.95 29.19
C VAL A 122 -19.90 -30.11 28.37
N PRO A 123 -20.43 -31.34 28.49
CA PRO A 123 -19.79 -32.51 27.90
C PRO A 123 -19.85 -32.48 26.38
N ALA A 124 -18.76 -32.92 25.73
CA ALA A 124 -18.53 -32.80 24.28
C ALA A 124 -19.57 -33.49 23.37
N GLY A 125 -20.46 -34.33 23.93
CA GLY A 125 -21.58 -34.97 23.21
C GLY A 125 -22.92 -34.23 23.30
N ALA A 126 -23.01 -33.06 23.96
CA ALA A 126 -24.26 -32.38 24.33
C ALA A 126 -25.02 -31.69 23.16
N GLY A 127 -25.29 -32.43 22.08
CA GLY A 127 -26.17 -32.03 20.99
C GLY A 127 -25.60 -30.93 20.08
N ALA A 128 -25.00 -31.32 18.95
CA ALA A 128 -24.56 -30.38 17.91
C ALA A 128 -25.74 -29.52 17.42
N GLY A 129 -25.63 -28.19 17.54
CA GLY A 129 -26.73 -27.24 17.24
C GLY A 129 -27.80 -27.09 18.34
N GLY A 130 -27.63 -27.77 19.49
CA GLY A 130 -28.50 -27.70 20.66
C GLY A 130 -28.50 -26.35 21.36
N LEU A 131 -29.47 -26.15 22.26
CA LEU A 131 -29.63 -24.91 23.03
C LEU A 131 -29.16 -25.11 24.48
N LEU A 132 -28.02 -24.50 24.85
CA LEU A 132 -27.65 -24.37 26.25
C LEU A 132 -28.57 -23.32 26.91
N THR A 133 -29.17 -23.64 28.05
CA THR A 133 -30.02 -22.72 28.83
C THR A 133 -29.57 -22.68 30.29
N LEU A 134 -29.23 -21.49 30.79
CA LEU A 134 -28.95 -21.21 32.19
C LEU A 134 -30.13 -20.49 32.83
N THR A 135 -30.54 -20.97 34.00
CA THR A 135 -31.56 -20.36 34.86
C THR A 135 -30.98 -20.16 36.26
N TYR A 136 -31.12 -18.95 36.81
CA TYR A 136 -30.70 -18.63 38.18
C TYR A 136 -31.83 -17.94 38.95
N GLU A 137 -32.34 -18.61 39.99
CA GLU A 137 -33.40 -18.10 40.87
C GLU A 137 -32.80 -17.50 42.15
N TRP A 138 -33.17 -16.28 42.51
CA TRP A 138 -32.57 -15.59 43.66
C TRP A 138 -33.11 -16.09 45.01
N ASP A 139 -32.23 -16.15 46.01
CA ASP A 139 -32.57 -16.63 47.36
C ASP A 139 -33.45 -15.64 48.16
N TRP A 140 -33.77 -15.99 49.41
CA TRP A 140 -34.82 -15.37 50.23
C TRP A 140 -34.74 -13.84 50.39
N GLU A 141 -33.55 -13.23 50.41
CA GLU A 141 -33.40 -11.77 50.46
C GLU A 141 -33.93 -11.06 49.19
N HIS A 142 -34.06 -11.79 48.08
CA HIS A 142 -34.47 -11.28 46.77
C HIS A 142 -35.69 -12.05 46.21
N LYS A 143 -36.40 -12.79 47.06
CA LYS A 143 -37.57 -13.59 46.73
C LYS A 143 -38.65 -12.75 46.01
N GLY A 144 -39.10 -13.21 44.84
CA GLY A 144 -40.05 -12.49 44.00
C GLY A 144 -39.43 -11.54 42.97
N LYS A 145 -38.10 -11.46 42.86
CA LYS A 145 -37.44 -10.98 41.64
C LYS A 145 -37.51 -12.04 40.53
N PRO A 146 -37.62 -11.66 39.24
CA PRO A 146 -37.60 -12.62 38.15
C PRO A 146 -36.24 -13.33 38.08
N ALA A 147 -36.27 -14.63 37.77
CA ALA A 147 -35.08 -15.44 37.57
C ALA A 147 -34.24 -14.95 36.37
N LEU A 148 -32.92 -15.01 36.51
CA LEU A 148 -32.00 -14.75 35.41
C LEU A 148 -31.98 -15.96 34.47
N VAL A 149 -32.64 -15.83 33.32
CA VAL A 149 -32.60 -16.81 32.23
C VAL A 149 -31.67 -16.32 31.12
N ARG A 150 -30.83 -17.23 30.60
CA ARG A 150 -29.97 -17.05 29.43
C ARG A 150 -30.01 -18.30 28.56
N ALA A 151 -29.92 -18.13 27.24
CA ALA A 151 -29.88 -19.25 26.31
C ALA A 151 -28.95 -18.95 25.13
N TRP A 152 -28.24 -19.98 24.68
CA TRP A 152 -27.21 -19.92 23.64
C TRP A 152 -27.31 -21.17 22.75
N ARG A 153 -27.00 -21.05 21.45
CA ARG A 153 -26.84 -22.24 20.60
C ARG A 153 -25.38 -22.69 20.61
N LEU A 154 -25.18 -24.00 20.76
CA LEU A 154 -23.87 -24.62 20.59
C LEU A 154 -23.54 -24.70 19.08
N PRO A 155 -22.29 -24.45 18.66
CA PRO A 155 -21.89 -24.61 17.26
C PRO A 155 -21.94 -26.09 16.85
N PRO A 156 -22.21 -26.41 15.57
CA PRO A 156 -21.90 -27.73 15.03
C PRO A 156 -20.38 -27.88 14.89
N MET A 157 -19.84 -29.09 15.13
CA MET A 157 -18.43 -29.36 14.85
C MET A 157 -18.23 -29.67 13.36
N GLU A 158 -17.16 -29.14 12.77
CA GLU A 158 -16.74 -29.47 11.41
C GLU A 158 -15.95 -30.78 11.38
N ASP A 159 -16.67 -31.89 11.52
CA ASP A 159 -16.18 -33.24 11.21
C ASP A 159 -17.33 -34.06 10.60
N ASN A 160 -17.54 -33.90 9.30
CA ASN A 160 -18.16 -34.85 8.34
C ASN A 160 -18.54 -34.12 7.03
N ILE A 161 -17.65 -34.15 6.03
CA ILE A 161 -18.05 -34.09 4.61
C ILE A 161 -17.63 -35.45 4.00
N PRO A 162 -18.57 -36.22 3.42
CA PRO A 162 -18.29 -37.61 3.06
C PRO A 162 -17.55 -37.74 1.73
N PRO A 163 -16.63 -38.71 1.58
CA PRO A 163 -16.19 -39.21 0.28
C PRO A 163 -17.30 -40.06 -0.36
N GLU A 164 -17.42 -40.03 -1.69
CA GLU A 164 -18.49 -40.76 -2.39
C GLU A 164 -18.11 -42.21 -2.76
N TRP A 165 -18.92 -43.15 -2.23
CA TRP A 165 -19.31 -44.46 -2.79
C TRP A 165 -18.28 -45.63 -2.77
N LEU A 166 -18.51 -46.54 -1.80
CA LEU A 166 -18.59 -48.02 -1.89
C LEU A 166 -17.47 -48.87 -2.57
N GLU A 167 -17.04 -49.89 -1.80
CA GLU A 167 -16.54 -51.23 -2.22
C GLU A 167 -15.16 -51.27 -2.96
N ASP A 168 -14.16 -52.09 -2.59
CA ASP A 168 -14.06 -53.25 -1.68
C ASP A 168 -12.71 -53.33 -0.93
N GLU A 169 -12.69 -54.12 0.17
CA GLU A 169 -11.50 -54.64 0.89
C GLU A 169 -11.10 -56.04 0.34
N PRO A 170 -10.05 -56.76 0.82
CA PRO A 170 -8.88 -56.36 1.62
C PRO A 170 -7.54 -56.91 1.05
N SER A 171 -6.38 -56.59 1.67
CA SER A 171 -5.37 -57.61 2.08
C SER A 171 -4.14 -57.03 2.82
N GLU A 172 -4.02 -57.43 4.09
CA GLU A 172 -2.76 -57.51 4.86
C GLU A 172 -1.95 -58.78 4.41
N PRO A 173 -0.66 -58.98 4.77
CA PRO A 173 -0.14 -58.83 6.13
C PRO A 173 1.29 -58.27 6.34
N GLU A 174 1.46 -57.76 7.57
CA GLU A 174 2.60 -57.91 8.49
C GLU A 174 3.96 -58.46 8.02
N ARG A 175 5.03 -57.84 8.54
CA ARG A 175 6.04 -58.64 9.27
C ARG A 175 6.70 -57.88 10.42
N GLU A 176 6.89 -58.58 11.53
CA GLU A 176 7.36 -58.05 12.80
C GLU A 176 8.86 -57.67 12.82
N GLY A 177 9.23 -56.82 13.78
CA GLY A 177 10.60 -56.34 14.02
C GLY A 177 10.69 -55.53 15.32
N THR A 178 10.32 -56.16 16.44
CA THR A 178 10.28 -55.60 17.81
C THR A 178 11.70 -55.43 18.43
N PRO A 179 11.87 -54.76 19.59
CA PRO A 179 12.82 -53.64 19.72
C PRO A 179 14.08 -53.99 20.57
N GLU A 180 14.56 -53.02 21.37
CA GLU A 180 15.80 -53.02 22.19
C GLU A 180 17.04 -52.78 21.30
N ASP A 181 17.73 -51.62 21.34
CA ASP A 181 18.33 -50.98 22.51
C ASP A 181 18.04 -49.47 22.65
N GLU A 182 17.61 -49.06 23.85
CA GLU A 182 17.68 -47.65 24.30
C GLU A 182 19.06 -47.39 24.92
N GLU A 183 19.83 -46.42 24.39
CA GLU A 183 20.60 -45.38 25.11
C GLU A 183 21.63 -44.66 24.20
N ASP A 184 22.23 -45.33 23.22
CA ASP A 184 23.36 -44.78 22.43
C ASP A 184 22.98 -43.70 21.38
N SER A 185 21.71 -43.61 20.98
CA SER A 185 21.29 -42.75 19.83
C SER A 185 21.25 -41.25 20.14
N VAL A 186 21.31 -40.84 21.41
CA VAL A 186 21.23 -39.42 21.82
C VAL A 186 22.50 -38.62 21.48
N LEU A 187 23.65 -39.29 21.34
CA LEU A 187 24.93 -38.65 20.99
C LEU A 187 25.19 -38.58 19.47
N ALA A 188 24.39 -39.23 18.64
CA ALA A 188 24.57 -39.23 17.18
C ALA A 188 24.12 -37.92 16.49
N PHE A 189 23.25 -37.13 17.13
CA PHE A 189 22.63 -35.93 16.54
C PHE A 189 23.56 -34.69 16.45
N LEU A 190 24.82 -34.79 16.87
CA LEU A 190 25.80 -33.69 16.81
C LEU A 190 26.98 -33.94 15.85
N ALA A 191 26.83 -34.88 14.92
CA ALA A 191 27.72 -35.01 13.75
C ALA A 191 27.07 -34.32 12.54
N PRO A 192 27.58 -33.17 12.04
CA PRO A 192 27.04 -32.52 10.86
C PRO A 192 27.40 -33.35 9.61
N GLN A 193 26.50 -34.24 9.19
CA GLN A 193 26.56 -34.85 7.85
C GLN A 193 26.36 -33.75 6.81
N GLN A 194 27.48 -33.22 6.31
CA GLN A 194 27.51 -32.17 5.31
C GLN A 194 26.91 -32.64 3.98
N ALA A 195 25.60 -32.42 3.80
CA ALA A 195 25.02 -32.29 2.47
C ALA A 195 25.86 -31.30 1.63
N PRO A 196 26.03 -31.52 0.32
CA PRO A 196 26.81 -30.61 -0.51
C PRO A 196 26.05 -29.29 -0.69
N LEU A 197 26.55 -28.23 -0.04
CA LEU A 197 26.10 -26.86 -0.29
C LEU A 197 26.27 -26.55 -1.80
N PRO A 198 25.22 -26.13 -2.51
CA PRO A 198 25.30 -25.90 -3.96
C PRO A 198 26.13 -24.66 -4.26
N VAL A 199 27.29 -24.85 -4.88
CA VAL A 199 28.06 -23.77 -5.53
C VAL A 199 27.72 -23.78 -7.00
N GLN A 200 27.30 -22.64 -7.55
CA GLN A 200 26.97 -22.48 -8.96
C GLN A 200 27.91 -21.48 -9.63
N VAL A 201 28.48 -21.82 -10.78
CA VAL A 201 29.26 -20.88 -11.61
C VAL A 201 28.31 -19.96 -12.36
N ASP A 202 28.56 -18.65 -12.35
CA ASP A 202 27.77 -17.70 -13.14
C ASP A 202 28.01 -17.91 -14.66
N PRO A 203 26.97 -18.17 -15.47
CA PRO A 203 27.15 -18.50 -16.90
C PRO A 203 27.49 -17.28 -17.77
N GLU A 204 27.29 -16.05 -17.29
CA GLU A 204 27.65 -14.83 -18.01
C GLU A 204 29.02 -14.30 -17.61
N ARG A 205 29.38 -14.45 -16.32
CA ARG A 205 30.60 -13.96 -15.68
C ARG A 205 31.29 -15.07 -14.86
N PRO A 206 31.86 -16.13 -15.49
CA PRO A 206 32.34 -17.35 -14.79
C PRO A 206 33.43 -17.17 -13.73
N GLU A 207 34.05 -16.00 -13.66
CA GLU A 207 34.88 -15.52 -12.54
C GLU A 207 34.12 -15.29 -11.22
N LEU A 208 32.78 -15.38 -11.25
CA LEU A 208 31.88 -15.24 -10.11
C LEU A 208 31.20 -16.58 -9.79
N LEU A 209 31.07 -16.87 -8.49
CA LEU A 209 30.41 -18.06 -7.98
C LEU A 209 29.24 -17.65 -7.08
N TRP A 210 28.09 -18.27 -7.27
CA TRP A 210 26.93 -18.16 -6.39
C TRP A 210 27.02 -19.25 -5.32
N VAL A 211 26.91 -18.85 -4.06
CA VAL A 211 27.05 -19.71 -2.88
C VAL A 211 25.91 -19.46 -1.87
N PRO A 212 25.56 -20.41 -0.99
CA PRO A 212 24.47 -20.20 -0.03
C PRO A 212 24.80 -19.11 0.99
N GLY A 213 23.89 -18.16 1.16
CA GLY A 213 24.10 -16.92 1.92
C GLY A 213 24.09 -17.06 3.43
N TYR A 214 23.93 -18.28 3.95
CA TYR A 214 24.01 -18.63 5.38
C TYR A 214 25.32 -19.34 5.75
N ALA A 215 26.16 -19.72 4.78
CA ALA A 215 27.40 -20.44 5.02
C ALA A 215 28.50 -19.54 5.61
N SER A 216 29.29 -20.07 6.54
CA SER A 216 30.42 -19.34 7.15
C SER A 216 31.57 -19.12 6.17
N ARG A 217 32.47 -18.16 6.43
CA ARG A 217 33.65 -17.95 5.56
C ARG A 217 34.58 -19.17 5.55
N GLU A 218 34.68 -19.86 6.68
CA GLU A 218 35.44 -21.10 6.88
C GLU A 218 34.81 -22.28 6.13
N GLU A 219 33.48 -22.39 6.15
CA GLU A 219 32.75 -23.39 5.34
C GLU A 219 32.94 -23.12 3.85
N LEU A 220 32.74 -21.88 3.40
CA LEU A 220 32.97 -21.48 2.01
C LEU A 220 34.43 -21.75 1.61
N ALA A 221 35.42 -21.42 2.44
CA ALA A 221 36.82 -21.70 2.18
C ALA A 221 37.10 -23.22 2.04
N SER A 222 36.54 -24.03 2.94
CA SER A 222 36.64 -25.50 2.90
C SER A 222 35.99 -26.10 1.64
N ARG A 223 34.84 -25.56 1.18
CA ARG A 223 34.18 -26.00 -0.06
C ARG A 223 34.93 -25.56 -1.32
N LEU A 224 35.35 -24.30 -1.39
CA LEU A 224 35.98 -23.70 -2.59
C LEU A 224 37.42 -24.17 -2.81
N PHE A 225 38.22 -24.28 -1.75
CA PHE A 225 39.68 -24.53 -1.81
C PHE A 225 40.09 -25.86 -1.16
N GLY A 226 39.24 -26.45 -0.31
CA GLY A 226 39.59 -27.64 0.48
C GLY A 226 40.23 -27.33 1.84
N ASP A 227 40.40 -26.05 2.18
CA ASP A 227 41.03 -25.58 3.42
C ASP A 227 40.15 -24.51 4.08
N ALA A 228 39.68 -24.78 5.31
CA ALA A 228 38.90 -23.83 6.10
C ALA A 228 39.72 -22.58 6.51
N SER A 229 41.05 -22.62 6.49
CA SER A 229 41.92 -21.47 6.78
C SER A 229 41.99 -20.46 5.62
N ALA A 230 41.57 -20.84 4.41
CA ALA A 230 41.63 -20.02 3.21
C ALA A 230 40.59 -18.87 3.16
N VAL A 231 40.03 -18.45 4.30
CA VAL A 231 38.98 -17.40 4.41
C VAL A 231 39.35 -16.05 3.78
N GLY A 232 40.64 -15.78 3.53
CA GLY A 232 41.12 -14.56 2.87
C GLY A 232 41.25 -14.63 1.35
N THR A 233 40.92 -15.76 0.71
CA THR A 233 41.20 -16.00 -0.73
C THR A 233 40.07 -15.60 -1.69
N PHE A 234 38.93 -15.17 -1.14
CA PHE A 234 37.75 -14.73 -1.88
C PHE A 234 37.10 -13.52 -1.23
N ASP A 235 36.34 -12.75 -2.00
CA ASP A 235 35.59 -11.58 -1.55
C ASP A 235 34.12 -11.69 -1.94
N PHE A 236 33.23 -11.11 -1.14
CA PHE A 236 31.81 -11.03 -1.47
C PHE A 236 31.56 -9.87 -2.44
N GLU A 237 30.81 -10.12 -3.51
CA GLU A 237 30.41 -9.11 -4.48
C GLU A 237 28.92 -8.75 -4.29
N PRO A 238 28.56 -7.50 -3.94
CA PRO A 238 27.17 -7.10 -3.77
C PRO A 238 26.46 -7.05 -5.12
N ARG A 239 25.70 -8.11 -5.43
CA ARG A 239 24.99 -8.32 -6.70
C ARG A 239 23.60 -8.92 -6.45
N PRO A 240 22.58 -8.56 -7.24
CA PRO A 240 21.28 -9.23 -7.19
C PRO A 240 21.43 -10.69 -7.64
N ALA A 241 20.78 -11.61 -6.93
CA ALA A 241 20.74 -13.02 -7.32
C ALA A 241 20.09 -13.20 -8.71
N PRO A 242 20.52 -14.18 -9.53
CA PRO A 242 19.94 -14.40 -10.84
C PRO A 242 18.46 -14.79 -10.73
N PRO A 243 17.59 -14.38 -11.67
CA PRO A 243 16.12 -14.48 -11.55
C PRO A 243 15.56 -15.92 -11.53
N ASN A 244 16.43 -16.93 -11.64
CA ASN A 244 16.07 -18.36 -11.58
C ASN A 244 16.44 -19.00 -10.23
N ALA A 245 16.96 -18.24 -9.26
CA ALA A 245 17.36 -18.73 -7.94
C ALA A 245 16.15 -18.83 -6.98
N GLU A 246 15.29 -19.82 -7.19
CA GLU A 246 14.21 -20.14 -6.25
C GLU A 246 14.74 -20.86 -4.98
N GLY A 247 14.08 -20.66 -3.84
CA GLY A 247 14.24 -21.49 -2.63
C GLY A 247 15.09 -20.89 -1.51
N GLU A 248 16.36 -20.57 -1.76
CA GLU A 248 17.33 -20.20 -0.70
C GLU A 248 18.06 -18.86 -0.97
N PRO A 249 18.43 -18.10 0.07
CA PRO A 249 19.23 -16.88 -0.09
C PRO A 249 20.64 -17.23 -0.57
N HIS A 250 21.06 -16.64 -1.69
CA HIS A 250 22.40 -16.80 -2.26
C HIS A 250 23.22 -15.52 -2.15
N GLN A 251 24.54 -15.65 -2.06
CA GLN A 251 25.53 -14.57 -2.15
C GLN A 251 26.48 -14.82 -3.33
N CYS A 252 27.02 -13.74 -3.90
CA CYS A 252 28.02 -13.82 -4.97
C CYS A 252 29.43 -13.70 -4.35
N VAL A 253 30.37 -14.57 -4.75
CA VAL A 253 31.78 -14.46 -4.39
C VAL A 253 32.68 -14.39 -5.61
N ARG A 254 33.69 -13.52 -5.55
CA ARG A 254 34.82 -13.47 -6.48
C ARG A 254 36.04 -14.11 -5.82
N VAL A 255 36.68 -15.05 -6.51
CA VAL A 255 37.90 -15.70 -6.04
C VAL A 255 39.11 -14.89 -6.50
N ARG A 256 40.03 -14.54 -5.57
CA ARG A 256 41.21 -13.72 -5.90
C ARG A 256 42.23 -14.44 -6.78
N HIS A 257 42.37 -15.74 -6.58
CA HIS A 257 43.27 -16.58 -7.39
C HIS A 257 42.53 -17.86 -7.84
N PRO A 258 41.73 -17.79 -8.93
CA PRO A 258 40.93 -18.92 -9.39
C PRO A 258 41.68 -20.25 -9.59
N PRO A 259 42.98 -20.30 -9.97
CA PRO A 259 43.74 -21.56 -10.03
C PRO A 259 43.89 -22.31 -8.70
N ALA A 260 43.60 -21.70 -7.55
CA ALA A 260 43.59 -22.37 -6.25
C ALA A 260 42.27 -23.10 -5.94
N LEU A 261 41.22 -22.94 -6.74
CA LEU A 261 39.95 -23.65 -6.59
C LEU A 261 40.14 -25.17 -6.68
N ARG A 262 39.27 -25.92 -5.97
CA ARG A 262 39.19 -27.37 -6.10
C ARG A 262 39.08 -27.79 -7.58
N PRO A 263 39.76 -28.87 -8.03
CA PRO A 263 39.84 -29.24 -9.44
C PRO A 263 38.49 -29.38 -10.15
N GLU A 264 37.48 -29.89 -9.46
CA GLU A 264 36.13 -30.11 -9.97
C GLU A 264 35.40 -28.79 -10.26
N LEU A 265 35.57 -27.81 -9.38
CA LEU A 265 34.96 -26.48 -9.51
C LEU A 265 35.74 -25.62 -10.53
N LEU A 266 37.07 -25.73 -10.55
CA LEU A 266 37.89 -25.10 -11.59
C LEU A 266 37.58 -25.66 -12.99
N ALA A 267 37.20 -26.94 -13.11
CA ALA A 267 36.73 -27.53 -14.36
C ALA A 267 35.36 -26.97 -14.80
N GLN A 268 34.43 -26.72 -13.87
CA GLN A 268 33.16 -26.06 -14.19
C GLN A 268 33.38 -24.60 -14.65
N VAL A 269 34.24 -23.85 -13.97
CA VAL A 269 34.62 -22.48 -14.38
C VAL A 269 35.21 -22.48 -15.79
N ARG A 270 36.13 -23.41 -16.11
CA ARG A 270 36.66 -23.57 -17.48
C ARG A 270 35.58 -23.87 -18.52
N GLY A 271 34.69 -24.82 -18.26
CA GLY A 271 33.61 -25.16 -19.21
C GLY A 271 32.68 -23.98 -19.50
N ALA A 272 32.37 -23.17 -18.49
CA ALA A 272 31.60 -21.94 -18.67
C ALA A 272 32.40 -20.85 -19.44
N LEU A 273 33.71 -20.73 -19.20
CA LEU A 273 34.60 -19.85 -19.97
C LEU A 273 34.73 -20.28 -21.44
N ASP A 274 34.79 -21.58 -21.74
CA ASP A 274 34.89 -22.11 -23.11
C ASP A 274 33.65 -21.75 -23.95
N GLU A 275 32.44 -21.99 -23.43
CA GLU A 275 31.19 -21.62 -24.11
C GLU A 275 30.98 -20.09 -24.17
N ARG A 276 31.43 -19.33 -23.17
CA ARG A 276 31.39 -17.86 -23.22
C ARG A 276 32.37 -17.29 -24.23
N LEU A 277 33.57 -17.86 -24.38
CA LEU A 277 34.56 -17.48 -25.39
C LEU A 277 34.01 -17.71 -26.80
N LYS A 278 33.49 -18.92 -27.06
CA LYS A 278 32.81 -19.29 -28.31
C LYS A 278 31.66 -18.35 -28.67
N THR A 279 30.90 -17.88 -27.68
CA THR A 279 29.81 -16.91 -27.84
C THR A 279 30.34 -15.51 -28.17
N ASP A 280 31.34 -15.01 -27.43
CA ASP A 280 31.98 -13.71 -27.66
C ASP A 280 32.70 -13.67 -29.02
N ASP A 281 33.41 -14.74 -29.40
CA ASP A 281 34.09 -14.89 -30.68
C ASP A 281 33.12 -14.80 -31.86
N THR A 282 31.98 -15.47 -31.76
CA THR A 282 30.95 -15.45 -32.81
C THR A 282 30.39 -14.04 -33.00
N TRP A 283 30.14 -13.32 -31.90
CA TRP A 283 29.69 -11.92 -31.96
C TRP A 283 30.76 -10.98 -32.50
N SER A 284 32.01 -11.09 -32.02
CA SER A 284 33.11 -10.21 -32.42
C SER A 284 33.45 -10.37 -33.90
N ARG A 285 33.43 -11.60 -34.42
CA ARG A 285 33.57 -11.87 -35.87
C ARG A 285 32.41 -11.26 -36.67
N ALA A 286 31.19 -11.26 -36.14
CA ALA A 286 30.04 -10.63 -36.81
C ALA A 286 30.16 -9.10 -36.88
N GLN A 287 30.59 -8.42 -35.80
CA GLN A 287 30.85 -6.98 -35.82
C GLN A 287 31.96 -6.61 -36.81
N LEU A 288 33.07 -7.37 -36.77
CA LEU A 288 34.22 -7.15 -37.64
C LEU A 288 34.00 -7.60 -39.11
N SER A 289 32.83 -8.14 -39.43
CA SER A 289 32.40 -8.44 -40.81
C SER A 289 31.52 -7.34 -41.42
N ALA A 290 31.22 -6.27 -40.70
CA ALA A 290 30.53 -5.10 -41.23
C ALA A 290 31.45 -4.22 -42.11
N GLU A 291 30.88 -3.46 -43.06
CA GLU A 291 31.65 -2.58 -43.96
C GLU A 291 32.42 -1.46 -43.22
N SER A 292 31.94 -1.07 -42.04
CA SER A 292 32.64 -0.20 -41.11
C SER A 292 32.22 -0.52 -39.67
N LEU A 293 33.18 -0.44 -38.75
CA LEU A 293 32.91 -0.52 -37.31
C LEU A 293 32.53 0.87 -36.80
N ASP A 294 31.38 0.99 -36.14
CA ASP A 294 30.95 2.25 -35.53
C ASP A 294 31.56 2.43 -34.13
N ARG A 295 31.42 3.63 -33.56
CA ARG A 295 32.00 3.95 -32.25
C ARG A 295 31.46 3.03 -31.12
N PRO A 296 30.14 2.80 -30.98
CA PRO A 296 29.61 1.82 -30.03
C PRO A 296 30.17 0.41 -30.23
N GLY A 297 30.29 -0.08 -31.47
CA GLY A 297 30.89 -1.39 -31.77
C GLY A 297 32.35 -1.49 -31.35
N ALA A 298 33.14 -0.42 -31.56
CA ALA A 298 34.52 -0.33 -31.09
C ALA A 298 34.61 -0.29 -29.56
N GLU A 299 33.81 0.53 -28.89
CA GLU A 299 33.78 0.64 -27.43
C GLU A 299 33.35 -0.69 -26.77
N ALA A 300 32.41 -1.42 -27.36
CA ALA A 300 31.98 -2.75 -26.91
C ALA A 300 32.99 -3.88 -27.21
N LEU A 301 33.75 -3.81 -28.31
CA LEU A 301 34.88 -4.74 -28.55
C LEU A 301 36.02 -4.52 -27.55
N VAL A 302 36.27 -3.28 -27.17
CA VAL A 302 37.23 -2.90 -26.13
C VAL A 302 36.78 -3.39 -24.76
N GLU A 303 35.50 -3.22 -24.39
CA GLU A 303 34.92 -3.79 -23.16
C GLU A 303 35.15 -5.30 -23.08
N ARG A 304 34.80 -6.05 -24.14
CA ARG A 304 35.01 -7.51 -24.17
C ARG A 304 36.47 -7.88 -24.05
N GLY A 305 37.38 -7.14 -24.69
CA GLY A 305 38.82 -7.32 -24.53
C GLY A 305 39.30 -7.07 -23.09
N LEU A 306 38.77 -6.05 -22.41
CA LEU A 306 39.06 -5.77 -20.99
C LEU A 306 38.48 -6.84 -20.05
N ARG A 307 37.29 -7.38 -20.36
CA ARG A 307 36.67 -8.50 -19.63
C ARG A 307 37.51 -9.77 -19.75
N TRP A 308 37.94 -10.12 -20.97
CA TRP A 308 38.85 -11.25 -21.18
C TRP A 308 40.24 -11.03 -20.57
N SER A 309 40.74 -9.79 -20.50
CA SER A 309 42.01 -9.50 -19.84
C SER A 309 41.98 -9.71 -18.32
N GLN A 310 40.82 -9.62 -17.66
CA GLN A 310 40.69 -10.01 -16.25
C GLN A 310 40.88 -11.52 -16.04
N ARG A 311 40.70 -12.33 -17.10
CA ARG A 311 40.78 -13.80 -17.10
C ARG A 311 42.16 -14.32 -17.55
N SER A 312 43.16 -13.43 -17.71
CA SER A 312 44.51 -13.77 -18.19
C SER A 312 45.29 -14.75 -17.31
N GLU A 313 44.92 -14.89 -16.04
CA GLU A 313 45.55 -15.82 -15.09
C GLU A 313 44.96 -17.24 -15.13
N ILE A 314 43.84 -17.45 -15.83
CA ILE A 314 43.20 -18.76 -15.97
C ILE A 314 43.67 -19.41 -17.28
N PRO A 315 44.41 -20.53 -17.22
CA PRO A 315 44.76 -21.28 -18.42
C PRO A 315 43.61 -22.20 -18.86
N ASP A 316 43.32 -22.21 -20.16
CA ASP A 316 42.43 -23.13 -20.85
C ASP A 316 42.96 -24.57 -20.88
N GLY A 317 42.23 -25.49 -21.52
CA GLY A 317 42.61 -26.90 -21.64
C GLY A 317 43.92 -27.17 -22.40
N SER A 318 44.49 -26.18 -23.09
CA SER A 318 45.80 -26.26 -23.76
C SER A 318 46.95 -25.63 -22.94
N GLY A 319 46.64 -24.97 -21.82
CA GLY A 319 47.60 -24.22 -21.02
C GLY A 319 47.77 -22.75 -21.46
N GLN A 320 47.01 -22.27 -22.44
CA GLN A 320 47.05 -20.88 -22.89
C GLN A 320 46.06 -20.02 -22.09
N SER A 321 46.30 -18.71 -21.93
CA SER A 321 45.32 -17.84 -21.25
C SER A 321 44.09 -17.59 -22.12
N TYR A 322 42.90 -17.54 -21.51
CA TYR A 322 41.67 -17.18 -22.22
C TYR A 322 41.75 -15.81 -22.91
N PHE A 323 42.56 -14.89 -22.39
CA PHE A 323 42.82 -13.59 -23.02
C PHE A 323 43.60 -13.75 -24.33
N ASP A 324 44.69 -14.52 -24.34
CA ASP A 324 45.47 -14.81 -25.55
C ASP A 324 44.66 -15.62 -26.58
N SER A 325 43.66 -16.39 -26.13
CA SER A 325 42.69 -17.12 -26.96
C SER A 325 41.68 -16.15 -27.63
N TYR A 326 41.06 -15.24 -26.88
CA TYR A 326 40.18 -14.20 -27.46
C TYR A 326 40.93 -13.27 -28.44
N LEU A 327 42.17 -12.88 -28.11
CA LEU A 327 43.01 -12.05 -28.99
C LEU A 327 43.33 -12.74 -30.33
N GLN A 328 43.39 -14.09 -30.40
CA GLN A 328 43.52 -14.82 -31.68
C GLN A 328 42.31 -14.62 -32.60
N THR A 329 41.11 -14.46 -32.04
CA THR A 329 39.91 -14.17 -32.85
C THR A 329 39.95 -12.76 -33.44
N LEU A 330 40.56 -11.78 -32.77
CA LEU A 330 40.68 -10.42 -33.30
C LEU A 330 41.89 -10.23 -34.25
N ALA A 331 42.92 -11.08 -34.14
CA ALA A 331 44.19 -10.94 -34.87
C ALA A 331 44.08 -10.76 -36.40
N PRO A 332 43.18 -11.45 -37.15
CA PRO A 332 43.07 -11.25 -38.60
C PRO A 332 42.74 -9.82 -39.02
N TRP A 333 42.05 -9.06 -38.16
CA TRP A 333 41.68 -7.66 -38.39
C TRP A 333 42.73 -6.66 -37.90
N ARG A 334 43.60 -7.07 -36.96
CA ARG A 334 44.83 -6.34 -36.62
C ARG A 334 45.86 -6.42 -37.75
N ASP A 335 45.97 -7.58 -38.41
CA ASP A 335 46.99 -7.85 -39.43
C ASP A 335 46.55 -7.44 -40.86
N ALA A 336 45.31 -6.97 -41.02
CA ALA A 336 44.77 -6.48 -42.28
C ALA A 336 45.35 -5.09 -42.64
N LYS A 337 45.95 -4.96 -43.84
CA LYS A 337 46.48 -3.66 -44.30
C LYS A 337 45.34 -2.65 -44.54
N PRO A 338 45.40 -1.42 -43.98
CA PRO A 338 44.41 -0.39 -44.24
C PRO A 338 44.39 -0.03 -45.73
N HIS A 339 43.19 -0.02 -46.33
CA HIS A 339 43.01 0.22 -47.76
C HIS A 339 43.08 1.72 -48.06
N GLY A 340 44.27 2.27 -48.31
CA GLY A 340 44.40 3.61 -48.92
C GLY A 340 45.70 4.39 -48.67
N SER A 341 46.58 3.97 -47.76
CA SER A 341 47.78 4.75 -47.39
C SER A 341 49.08 4.22 -48.06
N LEU A 342 49.67 5.04 -48.92
CA LEU A 342 51.03 4.86 -49.44
C LEU A 342 52.05 5.36 -48.40
N GLY A 343 52.79 4.44 -47.78
CA GLY A 343 53.91 4.77 -46.88
C GLY A 343 54.27 3.63 -45.92
N ASP A 344 55.34 2.91 -46.20
CA ASP A 344 55.89 1.93 -45.26
C ASP A 344 56.64 2.62 -44.12
N THR A 345 56.06 2.65 -42.91
CA THR A 345 56.78 2.36 -41.66
C THR A 345 55.82 2.18 -40.48
N LEU A 346 56.20 1.27 -39.56
CA LEU A 346 55.45 0.81 -38.39
C LEU A 346 54.14 0.04 -38.70
N ALA A 347 54.05 -1.17 -38.15
CA ALA A 347 52.79 -1.89 -38.07
C ALA A 347 51.85 -1.10 -37.15
N GLN A 348 50.78 -0.58 -37.72
CA GLN A 348 49.80 0.24 -37.02
C GLN A 348 48.84 -0.69 -36.26
N ASP A 349 48.97 -0.70 -34.93
CA ASP A 349 48.40 -1.70 -34.04
C ASP A 349 46.97 -1.36 -33.59
N TRP A 350 45.99 -2.24 -33.87
CA TRP A 350 44.59 -2.16 -33.39
C TRP A 350 43.74 -0.95 -33.84
N HIS A 351 44.15 -0.18 -34.85
CA HIS A 351 43.44 1.05 -35.27
C HIS A 351 42.02 0.86 -35.80
N PHE A 352 41.56 -0.35 -36.08
CA PHE A 352 40.14 -0.59 -36.39
C PHE A 352 39.20 -0.18 -35.24
N LEU A 353 39.72 -0.10 -34.00
CA LEU A 353 39.01 0.42 -32.82
C LEU A 353 39.08 1.95 -32.66
N GLY A 354 39.80 2.66 -33.54
CA GLY A 354 39.95 4.11 -33.51
C GLY A 354 40.47 4.67 -32.17
N GLU A 355 39.90 5.79 -31.74
CA GLU A 355 40.20 6.45 -30.45
C GLU A 355 39.91 5.58 -29.21
N ALA A 356 39.10 4.51 -29.35
CA ALA A 356 38.78 3.62 -28.24
C ALA A 356 39.88 2.56 -27.97
N SER A 357 40.91 2.45 -28.81
CA SER A 357 41.94 1.39 -28.74
C SER A 357 42.80 1.38 -27.47
N GLU A 358 43.07 2.53 -26.85
CA GLU A 358 44.03 2.72 -25.76
C GLU A 358 43.87 1.72 -24.57
N PRO A 359 42.67 1.51 -23.98
CA PRO A 359 42.52 0.64 -22.82
C PRO A 359 42.85 -0.81 -23.13
N LEU A 360 42.50 -1.27 -24.34
CA LEU A 360 42.82 -2.62 -24.78
C LEU A 360 44.31 -2.76 -25.08
N GLN A 361 44.94 -1.75 -25.71
CA GLN A 361 46.39 -1.77 -25.94
C GLN A 361 47.19 -1.82 -24.63
N LYS A 362 46.78 -1.06 -23.60
CA LYS A 362 47.37 -1.10 -22.25
C LYS A 362 47.14 -2.46 -21.56
N ALA A 363 45.94 -3.02 -21.66
CA ALA A 363 45.65 -4.35 -21.12
C ALA A 363 46.41 -5.48 -21.82
N ILE A 364 46.64 -5.41 -23.14
CA ILE A 364 47.49 -6.37 -23.86
C ILE A 364 48.93 -6.25 -23.35
N ALA A 365 49.49 -5.04 -23.28
CA ALA A 365 50.86 -4.79 -22.82
C ALA A 365 51.12 -5.32 -21.40
N LEU A 366 50.15 -5.16 -20.48
CA LEU A 366 50.27 -5.58 -19.08
C LEU A 366 49.91 -7.05 -18.81
N ARG A 367 49.16 -7.73 -19.70
CA ARG A 367 48.54 -9.04 -19.38
C ARG A 367 48.71 -10.15 -20.41
N SER A 368 49.04 -9.85 -21.66
CA SER A 368 49.26 -10.89 -22.68
C SER A 368 50.67 -11.45 -22.59
N ARG A 369 50.80 -12.78 -22.69
CA ARG A 369 52.12 -13.44 -22.80
C ARG A 369 52.55 -13.68 -24.25
N ARG A 370 51.62 -13.55 -25.20
CA ARG A 370 51.80 -13.91 -26.62
C ARG A 370 51.77 -12.71 -27.56
N TRP A 371 50.98 -11.68 -27.22
CA TRP A 371 50.78 -10.49 -28.02
C TRP A 371 51.54 -9.31 -27.42
N LYS A 372 51.97 -8.39 -28.28
CA LYS A 372 52.59 -7.11 -27.89
C LYS A 372 51.88 -5.98 -28.62
N THR A 373 52.00 -4.76 -28.12
CA THR A 373 51.46 -3.55 -28.75
C THR A 373 52.51 -2.46 -28.87
N SER A 374 52.21 -1.43 -29.64
CA SER A 374 52.99 -0.17 -29.69
C SER A 374 52.76 0.76 -28.49
N TYR A 375 51.90 0.40 -27.53
CA TYR A 375 51.64 1.19 -26.33
C TYR A 375 52.79 0.98 -25.33
N THR A 376 53.73 1.93 -25.29
CA THR A 376 54.66 2.05 -24.18
C THR A 376 53.86 2.43 -22.94
N VAL A 377 53.96 1.63 -21.88
CA VAL A 377 53.36 1.97 -20.59
C VAL A 377 54.15 3.15 -20.01
N THR A 378 53.61 4.36 -20.11
CA THR A 378 54.21 5.58 -19.52
C THR A 378 54.34 5.54 -18.01
N ASP A 379 53.66 4.56 -17.43
CA ASP A 379 53.39 4.37 -16.01
C ASP A 379 54.41 3.40 -15.38
N ASP A 380 55.50 3.02 -16.09
CA ASP A 380 56.62 2.15 -15.66
C ASP A 380 57.41 2.67 -14.44
N SER A 381 56.92 3.72 -13.77
CA SER A 381 57.35 4.10 -12.43
C SER A 381 56.80 3.08 -11.42
N PRO A 382 57.60 2.57 -10.47
CA PRO A 382 57.07 1.70 -9.41
C PRO A 382 56.01 2.41 -8.56
N ILE A 383 55.97 3.76 -8.57
CA ILE A 383 54.94 4.58 -7.94
C ILE A 383 54.17 5.35 -9.04
N LEU A 384 52.91 4.98 -9.23
CA LEU A 384 51.95 5.69 -10.06
C LEU A 384 51.61 7.09 -9.47
N SER A 385 51.28 8.03 -10.35
CA SER A 385 51.03 9.45 -10.06
C SER A 385 49.54 9.79 -9.87
N PRO A 386 49.22 10.89 -9.16
CA PRO A 386 47.88 11.47 -9.16
C PRO A 386 47.41 11.84 -10.59
N GLY A 387 46.25 11.33 -10.99
CA GLY A 387 45.67 11.48 -12.32
C GLY A 387 45.75 10.22 -13.19
N ASP A 388 46.64 9.28 -12.88
CA ASP A 388 46.86 8.08 -13.68
C ASP A 388 45.61 7.18 -13.72
N VAL A 389 45.27 6.66 -14.90
CA VAL A 389 44.09 5.80 -15.11
C VAL A 389 44.48 4.33 -14.94
N VAL A 390 43.91 3.69 -13.92
CA VAL A 390 44.24 2.31 -13.50
C VAL A 390 43.19 1.26 -13.86
N GLY A 391 41.99 1.71 -14.25
CA GLY A 391 40.92 0.86 -14.73
C GLY A 391 39.72 1.67 -15.24
N ARG A 392 38.65 0.96 -15.60
CA ARG A 392 37.36 1.54 -15.98
C ARG A 392 36.22 0.82 -15.30
N PHE A 393 35.16 1.56 -14.99
CA PHE A 393 33.84 0.99 -14.73
C PHE A 393 33.00 1.03 -16.00
N TYR A 394 32.25 -0.04 -16.28
CA TYR A 394 31.28 -0.12 -17.38
C TYR A 394 29.87 -0.37 -16.84
N PHE A 395 28.92 0.42 -17.32
CA PHE A 395 27.50 0.31 -16.99
C PHE A 395 26.81 -0.70 -17.95
N PRO A 396 25.67 -1.32 -17.57
CA PRO A 396 24.95 -2.29 -18.41
C PRO A 396 24.50 -1.76 -19.78
N GLU A 397 24.37 -0.44 -19.91
CA GLU A 397 24.07 0.30 -21.15
C GLU A 397 25.27 0.45 -22.11
N GLY A 398 26.48 0.01 -21.72
CA GLY A 398 27.72 0.11 -22.49
C GLY A 398 28.50 1.42 -22.29
N SER A 399 28.00 2.36 -21.49
CA SER A 399 28.76 3.57 -21.11
C SER A 399 29.90 3.22 -20.13
N SER A 400 30.95 4.04 -20.05
CA SER A 400 32.08 3.78 -19.13
C SER A 400 32.70 5.04 -18.51
N VAL A 401 33.25 4.87 -17.31
CA VAL A 401 33.91 5.90 -16.50
C VAL A 401 35.34 5.45 -16.17
N GLN A 402 36.29 6.39 -16.20
CA GLN A 402 37.69 6.14 -15.83
C GLN A 402 37.87 6.15 -14.30
N VAL A 403 38.61 5.17 -13.77
CA VAL A 403 39.08 5.18 -12.37
C VAL A 403 40.48 5.79 -12.34
N GLN A 404 40.63 6.90 -11.62
CA GLN A 404 41.88 7.66 -11.51
C GLN A 404 42.44 7.62 -10.09
N LEU A 405 43.77 7.66 -9.97
CA LEU A 405 44.43 7.80 -8.66
C LEU A 405 44.42 9.25 -8.18
N GLN A 406 44.18 9.48 -6.89
CA GLN A 406 44.33 10.80 -6.27
C GLN A 406 45.61 10.93 -5.44
N LYS A 407 45.96 9.91 -4.65
CA LYS A 407 47.07 10.00 -3.69
C LYS A 407 47.58 8.63 -3.26
N LEU A 408 48.90 8.45 -3.20
CA LEU A 408 49.54 7.33 -2.50
C LEU A 408 49.32 7.46 -0.98
N LEU A 409 48.73 6.45 -0.37
CA LEU A 409 48.44 6.39 1.07
C LEU A 409 49.45 5.54 1.84
N LEU A 410 49.94 4.44 1.25
CA LEU A 410 50.95 3.57 1.86
C LEU A 410 51.70 2.69 0.85
N GLU A 411 52.86 2.19 1.29
CA GLU A 411 53.53 1.02 0.70
C GLU A 411 53.71 -0.06 1.78
N GLU A 412 53.52 -1.33 1.44
CA GLU A 412 53.77 -2.48 2.32
C GLU A 412 54.40 -3.65 1.55
N ARG A 413 54.94 -4.64 2.29
CA ARG A 413 55.68 -5.77 1.72
C ARG A 413 54.82 -6.95 1.24
N SER A 414 53.53 -6.94 1.51
CA SER A 414 52.59 -7.97 1.05
C SER A 414 51.18 -7.38 0.91
N LEU A 415 50.32 -8.06 0.14
CA LEU A 415 48.95 -7.61 -0.11
C LEU A 415 48.15 -7.52 1.20
N GLU A 416 48.28 -8.51 2.08
CA GLU A 416 47.53 -8.61 3.35
C GLU A 416 47.91 -7.47 4.29
N ARG A 417 49.19 -7.10 4.32
CA ARG A 417 49.70 -5.98 5.14
C ARG A 417 49.27 -4.62 4.56
N ALA A 418 49.33 -4.46 3.24
CA ALA A 418 48.84 -3.27 2.55
C ALA A 418 47.34 -3.09 2.79
N GLU A 419 46.56 -4.16 2.60
CA GLU A 419 45.12 -4.20 2.79
C GLU A 419 44.70 -3.90 4.23
N LEU A 420 45.28 -4.60 5.21
CA LEU A 420 44.93 -4.41 6.61
C LEU A 420 45.13 -2.96 7.05
N ARG A 421 46.24 -2.33 6.64
CA ARG A 421 46.46 -0.90 6.89
C ARG A 421 45.50 -0.02 6.10
N LEU A 422 45.27 -0.31 4.81
CA LEU A 422 44.51 0.56 3.91
C LEU A 422 43.02 0.61 4.29
N ARG A 423 42.43 -0.51 4.70
CA ARG A 423 41.06 -0.55 5.25
C ARG A 423 40.95 0.33 6.49
N ASN A 424 41.86 0.14 7.44
CA ASN A 424 41.87 0.80 8.75
C ASN A 424 42.35 2.29 8.75
N LEU A 425 42.22 3.02 7.63
CA LEU A 425 42.53 4.46 7.56
C LEU A 425 41.28 5.35 7.80
N PRO A 426 41.40 6.55 8.41
CA PRO A 426 40.27 7.40 8.82
C PRO A 426 39.33 8.00 7.75
N ARG A 427 39.51 7.73 6.46
CA ARG A 427 38.70 8.32 5.36
C ARG A 427 38.27 7.26 4.36
N SER A 428 37.03 6.79 4.42
CA SER A 428 36.47 5.69 3.62
C SER A 428 36.12 6.06 2.15
N GLY A 429 36.87 6.97 1.53
CA GLY A 429 36.79 7.15 0.07
C GLY A 429 37.27 5.89 -0.70
N PRO A 430 36.99 5.78 -2.01
CA PRO A 430 37.40 4.63 -2.82
C PRO A 430 38.92 4.42 -2.75
N ARG A 431 39.37 3.17 -2.63
CA ARG A 431 40.79 2.83 -2.46
C ARG A 431 41.19 1.67 -3.39
N VAL A 432 42.40 1.72 -3.94
CA VAL A 432 42.98 0.61 -4.71
C VAL A 432 44.33 0.20 -4.16
N ILE A 433 44.63 -1.10 -4.21
CA ILE A 433 45.96 -1.65 -4.00
C ILE A 433 46.48 -2.16 -5.34
N ILE A 434 47.66 -1.71 -5.73
CA ILE A 434 48.29 -2.10 -6.99
C ILE A 434 49.66 -2.74 -6.64
N PRO A 435 49.98 -3.92 -7.19
CA PRO A 435 51.32 -4.50 -7.07
C PRO A 435 52.31 -3.74 -7.95
N GLY A 436 53.48 -3.41 -7.40
CA GLY A 436 54.62 -2.87 -8.16
C GLY A 436 55.61 -3.97 -8.56
N GLU A 437 56.36 -3.72 -9.64
CA GLU A 437 57.41 -4.63 -10.12
C GLU A 437 58.55 -4.86 -9.11
N ASP A 438 58.72 -3.94 -8.14
CA ASP A 438 59.65 -4.06 -7.01
C ASP A 438 59.17 -5.02 -5.91
N GLY A 439 58.05 -5.72 -6.13
CA GLY A 439 57.45 -6.66 -5.18
C GLY A 439 56.74 -6.00 -4.00
N ARG A 440 56.53 -4.66 -4.04
CA ARG A 440 55.75 -3.94 -3.03
C ARG A 440 54.28 -3.82 -3.45
N TRP A 441 53.43 -3.65 -2.45
CA TRP A 441 52.01 -3.41 -2.62
C TRP A 441 51.70 -1.96 -2.21
N ARG A 442 51.11 -1.19 -3.14
CA ARG A 442 50.91 0.25 -2.97
C ARG A 442 49.43 0.57 -2.87
N GLY A 443 49.05 1.16 -1.73
CA GLY A 443 47.68 1.57 -1.45
C GLY A 443 47.46 3.03 -1.81
N TYR A 444 46.44 3.31 -2.62
CA TYR A 444 46.07 4.64 -3.09
C TYR A 444 44.62 4.98 -2.76
N SER A 445 44.29 6.27 -2.63
CA SER A 445 42.90 6.73 -2.85
C SER A 445 42.63 6.89 -4.34
N ALA A 446 41.43 6.52 -4.76
CA ALA A 446 40.95 6.52 -6.13
C ALA A 446 39.67 7.35 -6.26
N ASP A 447 39.33 7.71 -7.50
CA ASP A 447 38.23 8.60 -7.85
C ASP A 447 37.63 8.23 -9.21
N PHE A 448 36.39 8.66 -9.47
CA PHE A 448 35.64 8.36 -10.68
C PHE A 448 35.47 9.62 -11.51
N ARG A 449 35.95 9.59 -12.76
CA ARG A 449 35.91 10.78 -13.63
C ARG A 449 34.53 10.97 -14.27
N LEU A 450 33.55 11.38 -13.46
CA LEU A 450 32.16 11.59 -13.88
C LEU A 450 31.99 12.81 -14.79
N ALA A 451 31.11 12.70 -15.78
CA ALA A 451 30.56 13.86 -16.46
C ALA A 451 29.37 14.42 -15.66
N ALA A 452 29.05 15.70 -15.82
CA ALA A 452 27.95 16.33 -15.09
C ALA A 452 26.59 15.69 -15.45
N GLY A 453 26.00 14.94 -14.50
CA GLY A 453 24.78 14.16 -14.71
C GLY A 453 24.99 12.76 -15.27
N ALA A 454 26.21 12.23 -15.25
CA ALA A 454 26.47 10.80 -15.41
C ALA A 454 26.13 10.04 -14.11
N PRO A 455 25.68 8.77 -14.18
CA PRO A 455 25.46 7.93 -13.00
C PRO A 455 26.76 7.67 -12.22
N GLU A 456 26.65 7.46 -10.91
CA GLU A 456 27.79 7.16 -10.05
C GLU A 456 28.09 5.64 -10.02
N PRO A 457 29.31 5.17 -10.38
CA PRO A 457 29.64 3.75 -10.51
C PRO A 457 29.27 2.85 -9.34
N LEU A 458 29.31 3.37 -8.10
CA LEU A 458 29.05 2.57 -6.90
C LEU A 458 27.56 2.31 -6.65
N GLU A 459 26.67 3.12 -7.24
CA GLU A 459 25.21 2.96 -7.13
C GLU A 459 24.65 1.92 -8.11
N HIS A 460 25.47 1.39 -9.03
CA HIS A 460 25.06 0.49 -10.12
C HIS A 460 25.62 -0.94 -9.95
N PRO A 461 24.99 -1.81 -9.14
CA PRO A 461 25.53 -3.14 -8.79
C PRO A 461 25.63 -4.13 -9.97
N GLU A 462 25.00 -3.84 -11.11
CA GLU A 462 25.05 -4.67 -12.32
C GLU A 462 26.30 -4.44 -13.18
N GLY A 463 26.97 -3.29 -13.02
CA GLY A 463 28.16 -2.90 -13.79
C GLY A 463 29.44 -3.61 -13.34
N ASP A 464 30.52 -3.43 -14.11
CA ASP A 464 31.80 -4.11 -13.89
C ASP A 464 32.99 -3.14 -13.84
N PHE A 465 33.90 -3.39 -12.90
CA PHE A 465 35.24 -2.82 -12.92
C PHE A 465 36.20 -3.72 -13.70
N TYR A 466 36.88 -3.17 -14.70
CA TYR A 466 37.99 -3.83 -15.39
C TYR A 466 39.29 -3.08 -15.11
N TRP A 467 40.23 -3.75 -14.45
CA TRP A 467 41.51 -3.19 -14.02
C TRP A 467 42.60 -3.44 -15.06
N TYR A 468 43.45 -2.46 -15.34
CA TYR A 468 44.54 -2.63 -16.28
C TYR A 468 45.64 -3.52 -15.67
N TYR A 469 46.09 -3.18 -14.46
CA TYR A 469 47.14 -3.89 -13.74
C TYR A 469 46.62 -5.21 -13.13
N PRO A 470 47.29 -6.37 -13.38
CA PRO A 470 47.03 -7.62 -12.66
C PRO A 470 47.08 -7.48 -11.15
N GLY A 471 46.37 -8.33 -10.41
CA GLY A 471 46.34 -8.31 -8.95
C GLY A 471 45.79 -7.03 -8.30
N THR A 472 45.24 -6.08 -9.06
CA THR A 472 44.64 -4.86 -8.50
C THR A 472 43.47 -5.24 -7.59
N LEU A 473 43.57 -4.88 -6.31
CA LEU A 473 42.46 -4.99 -5.38
C LEU A 473 41.75 -3.64 -5.27
N PHE A 474 40.43 -3.63 -5.45
CA PHE A 474 39.60 -2.50 -5.12
C PHE A 474 38.99 -2.71 -3.73
N ILE A 475 38.95 -1.64 -2.93
CA ILE A 475 38.24 -1.56 -1.67
C ILE A 475 37.21 -0.44 -1.85
N ARG A 476 35.93 -0.83 -1.90
CA ARG A 476 34.81 0.11 -2.00
C ARG A 476 34.76 0.99 -0.74
N PRO A 477 34.17 2.20 -0.80
CA PRO A 477 33.69 2.90 0.39
C PRO A 477 32.89 1.96 1.28
N ASP A 478 33.11 2.08 2.59
CA ASP A 478 32.44 1.34 3.65
C ASP A 478 32.40 -0.20 3.47
N GLU A 479 33.43 -0.76 2.83
CA GLU A 479 33.62 -2.20 2.66
C GLU A 479 34.33 -2.82 3.87
N TRP A 480 33.55 -3.34 4.82
CA TRP A 480 34.02 -3.86 6.11
C TRP A 480 34.06 -5.39 6.13
N ARG A 481 35.13 -6.01 6.67
CA ARG A 481 35.33 -7.47 6.66
C ARG A 481 35.03 -8.18 7.97
N LEU A 482 33.81 -8.68 8.07
CA LEU A 482 33.42 -9.64 9.12
C LEU A 482 34.08 -11.02 8.88
N GLY A 483 34.37 -11.76 9.95
CA GLY A 483 34.77 -13.17 9.87
C GLY A 483 36.22 -13.47 9.46
N MET A 484 37.15 -12.52 9.54
CA MET A 484 38.58 -12.77 9.26
C MET A 484 39.41 -13.20 10.50
N GLY A 485 38.81 -13.14 11.70
CA GLY A 485 39.47 -13.43 12.98
C GLY A 485 40.62 -12.46 13.34
N SER A 486 41.21 -12.66 14.52
CA SER A 486 42.41 -11.95 14.95
C SER A 486 43.67 -12.33 14.15
N GLY A 487 43.67 -13.54 13.58
CA GLY A 487 44.81 -14.13 12.88
C GLY A 487 45.98 -14.50 13.80
N THR A 488 46.98 -15.18 13.23
CA THR A 488 48.20 -15.62 13.92
C THR A 488 49.43 -14.88 13.39
N GLY A 489 50.50 -14.82 14.19
CA GLY A 489 51.78 -14.22 13.77
C GLY A 489 51.73 -12.70 13.54
N GLU A 490 52.50 -12.22 12.55
CA GLU A 490 52.75 -10.78 12.34
C GLU A 490 51.48 -9.94 12.11
N LEU A 491 50.47 -10.49 11.44
CA LEU A 491 49.23 -9.74 11.16
C LEU A 491 48.45 -9.44 12.44
N SER A 492 48.47 -10.34 13.42
CA SER A 492 47.84 -10.12 14.74
C SER A 492 48.54 -8.98 15.51
N ALA A 493 49.87 -8.96 15.48
CA ALA A 493 50.67 -7.86 16.04
C ALA A 493 50.40 -6.52 15.32
N LEU A 494 50.26 -6.55 13.99
CA LEU A 494 49.93 -5.36 13.19
C LEU A 494 48.52 -4.83 13.52
N ARG A 495 47.52 -5.71 13.67
CA ARG A 495 46.16 -5.33 14.11
C ARG A 495 46.18 -4.65 15.48
N ARG A 496 46.85 -5.24 16.48
CA ARG A 496 46.92 -4.64 17.83
C ARG A 496 47.72 -3.33 17.83
N ALA A 497 48.72 -3.17 16.97
CA ALA A 497 49.44 -1.91 16.80
C ALA A 497 48.56 -0.80 16.19
N ILE A 498 47.76 -1.11 15.17
CA ILE A 498 46.76 -0.21 14.58
C ILE A 498 45.75 0.22 15.65
N LEU A 499 45.13 -0.74 16.35
CA LEU A 499 44.16 -0.47 17.42
C LEU A 499 44.74 0.44 18.51
N THR A 500 45.93 0.11 19.00
CA THR A 500 46.57 0.87 20.10
C THR A 500 46.94 2.29 19.65
N THR A 501 47.28 2.49 18.37
CA THR A 501 47.54 3.83 17.82
C THR A 501 46.25 4.65 17.71
N ALA A 502 45.14 4.05 17.26
CA ALA A 502 43.84 4.72 17.16
C ALA A 502 43.29 5.11 18.55
N LEU A 503 43.29 4.18 19.51
CA LEU A 503 42.87 4.43 20.90
C LEU A 503 43.72 5.51 21.60
N ALA A 504 45.01 5.62 21.26
CA ALA A 504 45.91 6.62 21.85
C ALA A 504 45.89 7.99 21.14
N THR A 505 45.14 8.14 20.04
CA THR A 505 45.10 9.39 19.25
C THR A 505 43.71 9.99 19.12
N ALA A 506 42.63 9.22 19.34
CA ALA A 506 41.27 9.74 19.30
C ALA A 506 40.86 10.41 20.62
N THR A 507 40.06 11.47 20.52
CA THR A 507 39.38 12.13 21.66
C THR A 507 37.94 12.47 21.25
N PRO A 508 37.05 12.90 22.17
CA PRO A 508 35.71 13.38 21.81
C PRO A 508 35.71 14.55 20.82
N GLU A 509 36.78 15.34 20.76
CA GLU A 509 36.98 16.43 19.80
C GLU A 509 37.57 15.98 18.45
N ALA A 510 38.18 14.79 18.40
CA ALA A 510 38.83 14.21 17.21
C ALA A 510 38.67 12.67 17.18
N PRO A 511 37.46 12.13 16.93
CA PRO A 511 37.20 10.69 16.95
C PRO A 511 37.63 9.94 15.67
N GLU A 512 38.04 10.66 14.61
CA GLU A 512 38.35 10.09 13.28
C GLU A 512 39.35 8.90 13.27
N PRO A 513 40.37 8.82 14.14
CA PRO A 513 41.26 7.65 14.20
C PRO A 513 40.54 6.33 14.50
N LEU A 514 39.38 6.37 15.19
CA LEU A 514 38.56 5.19 15.47
C LEU A 514 37.57 4.90 14.34
N LEU A 515 37.05 5.93 13.66
CA LEU A 515 35.99 5.79 12.66
C LEU A 515 36.38 4.85 11.51
N GLY A 516 37.64 4.89 11.09
CA GLY A 516 38.15 4.04 9.99
C GLY A 516 38.39 2.57 10.35
N LEU A 517 38.18 2.12 11.59
CA LEU A 517 38.56 0.77 12.02
C LEU A 517 37.58 -0.31 11.54
N ASP A 518 38.13 -1.43 11.04
CA ASP A 518 37.41 -2.60 10.53
C ASP A 518 37.19 -3.66 11.64
N TYR A 519 36.27 -4.60 11.43
CA TYR A 519 35.85 -5.60 12.42
C TYR A 519 37.01 -6.44 12.97
N ASP A 520 38.02 -6.74 12.15
CA ASP A 520 39.15 -7.60 12.53
C ASP A 520 40.09 -6.91 13.54
N VAL A 521 40.28 -5.60 13.43
CA VAL A 521 40.98 -4.77 14.41
C VAL A 521 40.10 -4.51 15.65
N LEU A 522 38.81 -4.20 15.45
CA LEU A 522 37.86 -3.97 16.55
C LEU A 522 37.57 -5.22 17.39
N SER A 523 37.78 -6.42 16.85
CA SER A 523 37.73 -7.68 17.61
C SER A 523 38.72 -7.71 18.77
N LEU A 524 39.85 -7.01 18.67
CA LEU A 524 40.93 -6.96 19.67
C LEU A 524 40.71 -5.94 20.80
N LEU A 525 39.57 -5.25 20.84
CA LEU A 525 39.17 -4.41 21.96
C LEU A 525 38.88 -5.28 23.19
N THR A 526 39.48 -4.96 24.33
CA THR A 526 39.03 -5.47 25.63
C THR A 526 37.72 -4.79 26.04
N ARG A 527 36.93 -5.41 26.94
CA ARG A 527 35.69 -4.85 27.50
C ARG A 527 35.77 -3.36 27.84
N ASP A 528 36.81 -2.95 28.57
CA ASP A 528 36.99 -1.55 28.99
C ASP A 528 37.34 -0.63 27.80
N GLU A 529 38.13 -1.11 26.83
CA GLU A 529 38.41 -0.36 25.59
C GLU A 529 37.15 -0.22 24.71
N ARG A 530 36.30 -1.25 24.61
CA ARG A 530 35.00 -1.15 23.90
C ARG A 530 34.14 -0.06 24.52
N LEU A 531 34.04 -0.04 25.86
CA LEU A 531 33.27 0.95 26.59
C LEU A 531 33.86 2.38 26.44
N GLY A 532 35.18 2.51 26.34
CA GLY A 532 35.86 3.78 26.07
C GLY A 532 35.71 4.29 24.63
N VAL A 533 35.69 3.40 23.63
CA VAL A 533 35.33 3.76 22.24
C VAL A 533 33.88 4.26 22.17
N PHE A 534 32.96 3.58 22.86
CA PHE A 534 31.58 4.05 23.01
C PHE A 534 31.53 5.45 23.65
N ASP A 535 32.19 5.67 24.79
CA ASP A 535 32.19 6.99 25.45
C ASP A 535 32.79 8.08 24.55
N THR A 536 33.92 7.82 23.89
CA THR A 536 34.57 8.77 22.96
C THR A 536 33.60 9.23 21.87
N VAL A 537 32.86 8.30 21.25
CA VAL A 537 31.90 8.62 20.19
C VAL A 537 30.63 9.29 20.75
N LEU A 538 30.14 8.85 21.92
CA LEU A 538 28.92 9.35 22.53
C LEU A 538 29.08 10.71 23.23
N GLU A 539 30.29 11.07 23.64
CA GLU A 539 30.65 12.41 24.16
C GLU A 539 31.01 13.37 23.02
N SER A 540 31.51 12.86 21.88
CA SER A 540 31.79 13.66 20.70
C SER A 540 30.56 14.35 20.11
N ALA A 541 30.81 15.39 19.32
CA ALA A 541 29.80 15.99 18.45
C ALA A 541 29.56 15.18 17.14
N ALA A 542 30.30 14.09 16.89
CA ALA A 542 30.29 13.41 15.59
C ALA A 542 28.92 12.81 15.24
N LEU A 543 28.18 12.28 16.22
CA LEU A 543 26.81 11.77 16.03
C LEU A 543 25.79 12.86 15.67
N THR A 544 26.16 14.13 15.75
CA THR A 544 25.29 15.29 15.47
C THR A 544 25.98 16.31 14.55
N SER A 545 27.00 15.90 13.79
CA SER A 545 27.77 16.77 12.90
C SER A 545 27.76 16.24 11.47
N ASP A 546 27.27 17.06 10.55
CA ASP A 546 27.19 16.81 9.11
C ASP A 546 28.49 16.19 8.58
N GLY A 547 28.40 14.98 8.02
CA GLY A 547 29.52 14.26 7.40
C GLY A 547 30.37 13.36 8.32
N LEU A 548 30.17 13.39 9.65
CA LEU A 548 30.80 12.43 10.58
C LEU A 548 29.81 11.42 11.18
N GLU A 549 28.51 11.73 11.22
CA GLU A 549 27.52 10.92 11.92
C GLU A 549 27.35 9.49 11.38
N GLU A 550 27.39 9.31 10.05
CA GLU A 550 27.34 7.98 9.42
C GLU A 550 28.52 7.11 9.86
N ASN A 551 29.73 7.65 9.75
CA ASN A 551 30.96 6.98 10.16
C ASN A 551 30.95 6.61 11.65
N ALA A 552 30.41 7.49 12.49
CA ALA A 552 30.26 7.25 13.93
C ALA A 552 29.24 6.13 14.22
N VAL A 553 28.06 6.15 13.60
CA VAL A 553 27.03 5.12 13.79
C VAL A 553 27.47 3.77 13.25
N GLN A 554 28.10 3.72 12.07
CA GLN A 554 28.66 2.48 11.53
C GLN A 554 29.77 1.93 12.45
N LEU A 555 30.66 2.77 13.00
CA LEU A 555 31.67 2.33 13.97
C LEU A 555 31.02 1.68 15.20
N LEU A 556 29.98 2.28 15.79
CA LEU A 556 29.28 1.67 16.91
C LEU A 556 28.68 0.31 16.54
N GLY A 557 28.14 0.17 15.31
CA GLY A 557 27.68 -1.12 14.77
C GLY A 557 28.81 -2.15 14.67
N ARG A 558 29.99 -1.74 14.17
CA ARG A 558 31.19 -2.60 14.08
C ARG A 558 31.71 -3.01 15.46
N VAL A 559 31.68 -2.14 16.47
CA VAL A 559 32.08 -2.48 17.86
C VAL A 559 31.10 -3.48 18.48
N VAL A 560 29.79 -3.34 18.25
CA VAL A 560 28.77 -4.28 18.71
C VAL A 560 28.94 -5.65 18.06
N LEU A 561 29.04 -5.71 16.73
CA LEU A 561 29.19 -6.99 16.00
C LEU A 561 30.51 -7.71 16.32
N SER A 562 31.59 -6.98 16.59
CA SER A 562 32.89 -7.56 17.00
C SER A 562 33.01 -7.88 18.50
N MET A 563 31.96 -7.64 19.31
CA MET A 563 31.92 -7.93 20.74
C MET A 563 31.58 -9.40 21.04
N PRO A 564 32.23 -10.05 22.03
CA PRO A 564 31.77 -11.32 22.59
C PRO A 564 30.36 -11.20 23.17
N ALA A 565 29.51 -12.21 22.97
CA ALA A 565 28.12 -12.17 23.45
C ALA A 565 28.01 -11.96 24.97
N GLU A 566 28.91 -12.58 25.74
CA GLU A 566 29.04 -12.41 27.20
C GLU A 566 29.38 -10.97 27.66
N GLU A 567 29.95 -10.11 26.81
CA GLU A 567 30.20 -8.70 27.14
C GLU A 567 28.96 -7.81 26.88
N PHE A 568 28.10 -8.17 25.93
CA PHE A 568 26.99 -7.35 25.42
C PHE A 568 25.97 -6.88 26.48
N PRO A 569 25.55 -7.69 27.48
CA PRO A 569 24.67 -7.22 28.56
C PRO A 569 25.26 -6.03 29.36
N THR A 570 26.59 -5.88 29.39
CA THR A 570 27.23 -4.71 30.04
C THR A 570 27.05 -3.45 29.21
N LEU A 571 27.17 -3.56 27.88
CA LEU A 571 26.99 -2.45 26.97
C LEU A 571 25.53 -1.98 26.97
N GLU A 572 24.57 -2.91 26.86
CA GLU A 572 23.14 -2.57 26.91
C GLU A 572 22.79 -1.79 28.17
N ARG A 573 23.11 -2.31 29.37
CA ARG A 573 22.82 -1.63 30.63
C ARG A 573 23.45 -0.24 30.72
N LYS A 574 24.60 0.01 30.09
CA LYS A 574 25.22 1.34 30.03
C LYS A 574 24.40 2.31 29.14
N LEU A 575 23.99 1.85 27.96
CA LEU A 575 23.18 2.64 27.02
C LEU A 575 21.79 2.98 27.58
N THR A 576 21.18 2.05 28.32
CA THR A 576 19.81 2.18 28.87
C THR A 576 19.74 2.79 30.27
N SER A 577 20.87 2.98 30.98
CA SER A 577 20.95 3.71 32.25
C SER A 577 21.40 5.17 32.11
N GLY A 578 22.13 5.51 31.06
CA GLY A 578 22.48 6.88 30.69
C GLY A 578 21.41 7.56 29.82
N GLY A 579 21.49 8.89 29.64
CA GLY A 579 20.75 9.62 28.58
C GLY A 579 21.36 9.38 27.18
N VAL A 580 21.89 8.19 26.96
CA VAL A 580 22.80 7.83 25.88
C VAL A 580 22.01 7.28 24.69
N LEU A 581 21.02 6.43 24.98
CA LEU A 581 20.04 5.97 24.01
C LEU A 581 19.30 7.16 23.32
N GLU A 582 19.02 8.24 24.05
CA GLU A 582 18.40 9.45 23.50
C GLU A 582 19.30 10.14 22.45
N LYS A 583 20.61 10.25 22.70
CA LYS A 583 21.58 10.75 21.70
C LYS A 583 21.63 9.85 20.46
N LEU A 584 21.65 8.53 20.67
CA LEU A 584 21.74 7.54 19.59
C LEU A 584 20.51 7.61 18.67
N LEU A 585 19.31 7.73 19.27
CA LEU A 585 18.07 7.93 18.53
C LEU A 585 18.00 9.31 17.87
N GLY A 586 18.66 10.34 18.41
CA GLY A 586 18.61 11.73 17.91
C GLY A 586 19.62 12.14 16.82
N SER A 587 20.54 11.26 16.39
CA SER A 587 21.39 11.47 15.20
C SER A 587 20.56 11.45 13.90
N ASN A 588 21.05 11.98 12.77
CA ASN A 588 20.37 11.89 11.47
C ASN A 588 20.93 10.77 10.55
N ALA A 589 22.00 10.08 10.97
CA ALA A 589 22.66 9.03 10.18
C ALA A 589 21.70 7.93 9.66
N SER A 590 21.74 7.67 8.36
CA SER A 590 20.97 6.64 7.67
C SER A 590 21.35 5.21 8.09
N HIS A 591 22.64 4.95 8.38
CA HIS A 591 23.13 3.60 8.71
C HIS A 591 22.72 3.09 10.10
N LYS A 592 21.90 3.82 10.85
CA LYS A 592 21.34 3.41 12.16
C LYS A 592 20.66 2.05 12.16
N VAL A 593 19.99 1.68 11.06
CA VAL A 593 19.33 0.36 10.94
C VAL A 593 20.34 -0.78 11.10
N LEU A 594 21.57 -0.63 10.58
CA LEU A 594 22.63 -1.62 10.73
C LEU A 594 23.10 -1.76 12.18
N LEU A 595 23.09 -0.66 12.95
CA LEU A 595 23.33 -0.71 14.41
C LEU A 595 22.16 -1.38 15.15
N GLY A 596 20.93 -1.20 14.69
CA GLY A 596 19.76 -1.94 15.18
C GLY A 596 19.90 -3.45 14.95
N GLN A 597 20.22 -3.84 13.73
CA GLN A 597 20.49 -5.24 13.35
C GLN A 597 21.66 -5.84 14.14
N ALA A 598 22.73 -5.08 14.35
CA ALA A 598 23.84 -5.47 15.22
C ALA A 598 23.38 -5.74 16.67
N PHE A 599 22.47 -4.90 17.19
CA PHE A 599 21.84 -5.11 18.50
C PHE A 599 20.98 -6.38 18.54
N THR A 600 20.14 -6.62 17.54
CA THR A 600 19.33 -7.83 17.42
C THR A 600 20.18 -9.09 17.32
N GLN A 601 21.22 -9.09 16.48
CA GLN A 601 22.15 -10.22 16.32
C GLN A 601 22.93 -10.52 17.60
N LYS A 602 23.33 -9.50 18.38
CA LYS A 602 23.98 -9.73 19.68
C LYS A 602 22.98 -10.10 20.77
N ALA A 603 21.74 -9.61 20.75
CA ALA A 603 20.69 -10.09 21.65
C ALA A 603 20.45 -11.60 21.45
N LEU A 604 20.33 -12.07 20.21
CA LEU A 604 20.24 -13.49 19.86
C LEU A 604 21.39 -14.33 20.43
N ALA A 605 22.63 -13.84 20.29
CA ALA A 605 23.81 -14.58 20.72
C ALA A 605 24.03 -14.54 22.25
N SER A 606 23.44 -13.59 22.97
CA SER A 606 23.75 -13.31 24.39
C SER A 606 22.68 -13.80 25.37
N PHE A 607 21.46 -14.06 24.91
CA PHE A 607 20.34 -14.44 25.76
C PHE A 607 19.63 -15.68 25.19
N PRO A 608 19.48 -16.77 25.98
CA PRO A 608 18.78 -17.97 25.51
C PRO A 608 17.30 -17.63 25.27
N LEU A 609 16.85 -17.77 24.02
CA LEU A 609 15.48 -17.46 23.64
C LEU A 609 14.48 -18.52 24.14
N VAL A 610 13.70 -18.18 25.16
CA VAL A 610 12.45 -18.90 25.47
C VAL A 610 11.30 -18.22 24.74
N LEU A 611 11.12 -18.60 23.47
CA LEU A 611 9.95 -18.19 22.68
C LEU A 611 8.70 -18.90 23.21
N ARG A 612 7.76 -18.13 23.75
CA ARG A 612 6.33 -18.44 23.61
C ARG A 612 5.90 -18.18 22.16
N SER A 613 4.67 -18.49 21.78
CA SER A 613 4.29 -18.56 20.36
C SER A 613 4.70 -17.30 19.57
N LEU A 614 5.09 -17.46 18.31
CA LEU A 614 5.39 -16.32 17.42
C LEU A 614 4.16 -15.41 17.21
N ASP A 615 2.97 -15.87 17.60
CA ASP A 615 1.72 -15.11 17.65
C ASP A 615 1.47 -14.37 18.98
N ASP A 616 2.20 -14.71 20.06
CA ASP A 616 2.18 -13.94 21.31
C ASP A 616 3.04 -12.66 21.22
N LEU A 617 3.87 -12.53 20.17
CA LEU A 617 4.81 -11.42 20.00
C LEU A 617 4.08 -10.11 19.64
N PRO A 618 4.41 -8.98 20.30
CA PRO A 618 3.86 -7.68 19.95
C PRO A 618 4.17 -7.33 18.50
N THR A 619 3.12 -7.11 17.72
CA THR A 619 3.17 -6.91 16.27
C THR A 619 3.01 -5.43 15.90
N PHE A 620 3.77 -4.97 14.91
CA PHE A 620 3.72 -3.61 14.37
C PHE A 620 3.65 -3.64 12.83
N ASP A 621 2.68 -2.94 12.25
CA ASP A 621 2.58 -2.76 10.80
C ASP A 621 3.50 -1.61 10.31
N LEU A 622 4.19 -1.85 9.19
CA LEU A 622 4.95 -0.82 8.45
C LEU A 622 4.66 -0.90 6.95
N GLY A 623 4.88 0.19 6.22
CA GLY A 623 4.79 0.19 4.75
C GLY A 623 3.39 0.52 4.23
N ARG A 624 3.00 -0.02 3.06
CA ARG A 624 1.80 0.41 2.33
C ARG A 624 0.94 -0.74 1.81
N GLU A 625 -0.34 -0.70 2.19
CA GLU A 625 -1.41 -1.59 1.74
C GLU A 625 -2.47 -0.76 0.99
N GLY A 626 -2.40 -0.71 -0.34
CA GLY A 626 -3.38 -0.01 -1.18
C GLY A 626 -3.45 1.52 -0.96
N GLU A 627 -4.54 2.00 -0.37
CA GLU A 627 -4.74 3.41 0.02
C GLU A 627 -4.30 3.71 1.48
N THR A 628 -3.78 2.71 2.21
CA THR A 628 -3.31 2.82 3.60
C THR A 628 -1.79 2.79 3.67
N THR A 629 -1.19 3.72 4.42
CA THR A 629 0.20 3.60 4.89
C THR A 629 0.21 3.33 6.39
N TYR A 630 0.98 2.34 6.82
CA TYR A 630 1.23 2.01 8.22
C TYR A 630 2.59 2.57 8.63
N LEU A 631 2.62 3.34 9.72
CA LEU A 631 3.77 4.13 10.16
C LEU A 631 3.93 4.04 11.68
N LEU A 632 5.12 4.38 12.18
CA LEU A 632 5.35 4.71 13.58
C LEU A 632 5.49 6.22 13.71
N ASN A 633 4.67 6.85 14.56
CA ASN A 633 4.69 8.29 14.82
C ASN A 633 5.90 8.67 15.68
N VAL A 634 7.00 9.00 15.01
CA VAL A 634 8.23 9.43 15.66
C VAL A 634 8.34 10.95 15.57
N SER A 635 7.78 11.62 16.57
CA SER A 635 7.69 13.08 16.63
C SER A 635 9.09 13.72 16.61
N SER A 636 9.41 14.39 15.50
CA SER A 636 10.73 14.99 15.23
C SER A 636 11.90 13.99 15.21
N GLY A 637 11.68 12.74 14.77
CA GLY A 637 12.74 11.71 14.66
C GLY A 637 13.15 11.07 16.00
N LEU A 638 12.67 11.59 17.14
CA LEU A 638 12.93 11.04 18.47
C LEU A 638 11.86 10.03 18.88
N VAL A 639 12.23 8.76 18.99
CA VAL A 639 11.35 7.71 19.54
C VAL A 639 11.08 8.04 21.02
N PRO A 640 9.81 8.22 21.44
CA PRO A 640 9.51 8.62 22.81
C PRO A 640 10.04 7.60 23.81
N SER A 641 10.98 8.00 24.65
CA SER A 641 11.60 7.12 25.66
C SER A 641 11.51 7.71 27.07
N LYS A 642 11.61 6.85 28.09
CA LYS A 642 11.49 7.27 29.50
C LYS A 642 12.12 6.27 30.47
N ARG A 643 12.75 6.75 31.54
CA ARG A 643 13.16 5.92 32.67
C ARG A 643 11.96 5.29 33.38
N VAL A 644 11.94 3.97 33.49
CA VAL A 644 10.96 3.18 34.25
C VAL A 644 11.67 2.09 35.05
N ALA A 645 11.10 1.68 36.20
CA ALA A 645 11.65 0.62 37.04
C ALA A 645 11.31 -0.78 36.49
N THR A 646 12.05 -1.81 36.90
CA THR A 646 11.97 -3.20 36.39
C THR A 646 10.58 -3.85 36.54
N GLU A 647 9.71 -3.32 37.41
CA GLU A 647 8.34 -3.80 37.63
C GLU A 647 7.32 -3.17 36.66
N ALA A 648 7.72 -2.17 35.86
CA ALA A 648 6.86 -1.43 34.93
C ALA A 648 6.90 -1.95 33.47
N TRP A 649 7.72 -2.97 33.20
CA TRP A 649 7.77 -3.68 31.92
C TRP A 649 6.83 -4.89 32.01
N ASP A 650 5.99 -5.12 30.99
CA ASP A 650 5.03 -6.25 31.02
C ASP A 650 5.70 -7.54 30.52
N VAL A 651 6.55 -8.12 31.38
CA VAL A 651 7.38 -9.34 31.14
C VAL A 651 6.53 -10.60 30.81
N LYS A 652 5.20 -10.48 30.72
CA LYS A 652 4.29 -11.60 30.41
C LYS A 652 3.97 -11.77 28.92
N LYS A 653 4.33 -10.79 28.07
CA LYS A 653 3.99 -10.76 26.63
C LYS A 653 5.20 -10.45 25.74
N GLY A 654 6.29 -11.17 25.95
CA GLY A 654 7.57 -11.09 25.23
C GLY A 654 8.54 -12.12 25.80
N VAL A 655 9.66 -12.37 25.12
CA VAL A 655 10.68 -13.32 25.61
C VAL A 655 11.18 -12.88 26.99
N SER A 656 11.03 -13.76 27.99
CA SER A 656 11.47 -13.47 29.35
C SER A 656 12.99 -13.57 29.43
N LEU A 657 13.66 -12.44 29.64
CA LEU A 657 14.94 -12.47 30.34
C LEU A 657 14.65 -13.01 31.75
N GLU A 658 15.15 -14.20 32.09
CA GLU A 658 15.08 -14.70 33.46
C GLU A 658 15.77 -13.71 34.41
N ALA A 659 15.26 -13.63 35.64
CA ALA A 659 15.49 -12.53 36.59
C ALA A 659 16.94 -12.03 36.57
N GLU A 660 17.13 -10.86 35.96
CA GLU A 660 18.44 -10.37 35.56
C GLU A 660 19.46 -10.39 36.71
N PRO A 661 20.58 -11.14 36.59
CA PRO A 661 21.61 -11.11 37.62
C PRO A 661 22.21 -9.70 37.69
N ALA A 662 22.38 -9.19 38.91
CA ALA A 662 23.08 -7.94 39.16
C ALA A 662 24.54 -8.05 38.67
N LEU A 663 25.00 -7.07 37.88
CA LEU A 663 26.40 -7.07 37.44
C LEU A 663 27.34 -6.83 38.63
N PRO A 664 28.59 -7.33 38.59
CA PRO A 664 29.58 -7.01 39.60
C PRO A 664 29.76 -5.48 39.72
N ARG A 665 29.60 -4.96 40.95
CA ARG A 665 29.56 -3.52 41.34
C ARG A 665 28.24 -2.77 41.07
N GLU A 666 27.19 -3.42 40.57
CA GLU A 666 25.86 -2.81 40.46
C GLU A 666 25.21 -2.67 41.87
N ALA A 667 24.63 -1.51 42.17
CA ALA A 667 24.07 -1.23 43.48
C ALA A 667 22.69 -1.89 43.65
N ALA A 668 22.49 -2.67 44.71
CA ALA A 668 21.24 -3.36 44.98
C ALA A 668 20.09 -2.37 45.28
N GLY A 669 19.26 -2.10 44.28
CA GLY A 669 18.10 -1.20 44.35
C GLY A 669 17.31 -1.23 43.03
N ALA A 670 16.14 -0.57 43.01
CA ALA A 670 15.26 -0.54 41.83
C ALA A 670 15.87 0.29 40.69
N SER A 671 16.63 -0.37 39.82
CA SER A 671 17.30 0.25 38.66
C SER A 671 16.28 0.71 37.62
N GLN A 672 16.16 2.03 37.44
CA GLN A 672 15.35 2.57 36.35
C GLN A 672 16.14 2.57 35.04
N ARG A 673 15.58 1.95 33.99
CA ARG A 673 16.15 1.93 32.63
C ARG A 673 15.25 2.63 31.61
N MET A 674 15.84 3.05 30.51
CA MET A 674 15.16 3.74 29.41
C MET A 674 14.26 2.79 28.62
N ALA A 675 12.95 2.90 28.81
CA ALA A 675 11.94 2.23 28.00
C ALA A 675 11.68 2.96 26.69
N LEU A 676 11.48 2.16 25.63
CA LEU A 676 10.98 2.62 24.34
C LEU A 676 9.45 2.61 24.34
N TYR A 677 8.86 3.55 23.61
CA TYR A 677 7.42 3.58 23.31
C TYR A 677 7.21 3.90 21.84
N PHE A 678 6.32 3.15 21.22
CA PHE A 678 5.92 3.32 19.83
C PHE A 678 4.50 3.90 19.79
N GLU A 679 4.22 4.73 18.78
CA GLU A 679 2.90 5.29 18.55
C GLU A 679 2.46 4.91 17.13
N PRO A 680 1.84 3.73 16.91
CA PRO A 680 1.41 3.32 15.59
C PRO A 680 0.42 4.32 15.00
N VAL A 681 0.65 4.71 13.76
CA VAL A 681 -0.21 5.60 12.99
C VAL A 681 -0.72 4.86 11.77
N LYS A 682 -2.04 4.71 11.70
CA LYS A 682 -2.71 4.29 10.48
C LYS A 682 -3.01 5.55 9.66
N HIS A 683 -2.28 5.73 8.57
CA HIS A 683 -2.42 6.88 7.68
C HIS A 683 -3.26 6.48 6.47
N SER A 684 -4.58 6.63 6.57
CA SER A 684 -5.45 6.36 5.42
C SER A 684 -5.42 7.57 4.46
N PHE A 685 -4.89 7.38 3.25
CA PHE A 685 -4.87 8.38 2.19
C PHE A 685 -6.22 8.45 1.47
N GLN A 686 -7.30 8.65 2.24
CA GLN A 686 -8.56 9.15 1.70
C GLN A 686 -8.23 10.42 0.92
N ALA A 687 -8.47 10.43 -0.40
CA ALA A 687 -7.86 11.39 -1.34
C ALA A 687 -8.28 12.88 -1.21
N ARG A 688 -8.88 13.27 -0.07
CA ARG A 688 -9.02 14.67 0.36
C ARG A 688 -7.66 15.16 0.85
N TYR A 689 -7.45 16.47 0.88
CA TYR A 689 -6.26 17.04 1.55
C TYR A 689 -6.42 17.10 3.09
N LEU A 690 -7.05 16.06 3.65
CA LEU A 690 -7.11 15.76 5.07
C LEU A 690 -6.75 14.28 5.21
N SER A 691 -5.47 14.03 5.40
CA SER A 691 -4.98 12.75 5.91
C SER A 691 -5.69 12.42 7.22
N SER A 692 -6.37 11.28 7.27
CA SER A 692 -6.81 10.74 8.57
C SER A 692 -5.62 10.02 9.19
N THR A 693 -4.74 10.79 9.84
CA THR A 693 -3.83 10.23 10.84
C THR A 693 -4.71 9.73 11.98
N GLU A 694 -5.00 8.43 12.01
CA GLU A 694 -5.55 7.77 13.19
C GLU A 694 -4.37 7.24 14.00
N PRO A 695 -3.94 7.94 15.07
CA PRO A 695 -3.00 7.37 16.02
C PRO A 695 -3.72 6.25 16.77
N ASP A 696 -3.17 5.05 16.73
CA ASP A 696 -3.58 4.00 17.65
C ASP A 696 -3.07 4.34 19.06
N LYS A 697 -3.44 3.52 20.04
CA LYS A 697 -2.93 3.62 21.40
C LYS A 697 -1.40 3.50 21.36
N ARG A 698 -0.73 4.52 21.89
CA ARG A 698 0.68 4.44 22.31
C ARG A 698 0.94 3.11 23.00
N SER A 699 2.00 2.44 22.57
CA SER A 699 2.39 1.12 23.06
C SER A 699 2.65 1.12 24.57
N ARG A 700 2.72 -0.08 25.16
CA ARG A 700 3.36 -0.24 26.48
C ARG A 700 4.85 0.13 26.43
N ALA A 701 5.52 0.11 27.57
CA ALA A 701 6.98 0.13 27.63
C ALA A 701 7.56 -1.13 26.96
N PHE A 702 8.57 -0.95 26.11
CA PHE A 702 9.33 -2.02 25.44
C PHE A 702 10.79 -1.98 25.85
N HIS A 703 11.33 -3.08 26.37
CA HIS A 703 12.77 -3.18 26.66
C HIS A 703 13.55 -3.15 25.35
N PRO A 704 14.70 -2.46 25.23
CA PRO A 704 15.43 -2.42 23.96
C PRO A 704 15.82 -3.80 23.42
N LEU A 705 15.98 -4.81 24.28
CA LEU A 705 16.21 -6.22 23.91
C LEU A 705 14.92 -7.04 23.69
N GLU A 706 13.75 -6.45 23.83
CA GLU A 706 12.48 -7.16 23.73
C GLU A 706 12.10 -7.45 22.28
N TRP A 707 11.61 -8.65 22.03
CA TRP A 707 11.26 -9.13 20.68
C TRP A 707 9.92 -8.59 20.20
N VAL A 708 9.92 -8.11 18.97
CA VAL A 708 8.75 -7.56 18.27
C VAL A 708 8.64 -8.18 16.87
N ARG A 709 7.40 -8.43 16.44
CA ARG A 709 7.06 -8.86 15.09
C ARG A 709 6.74 -7.62 14.25
N VAL A 710 7.25 -7.54 13.04
CA VAL A 710 7.04 -6.40 12.14
C VAL A 710 6.48 -6.90 10.82
N GLU A 711 5.28 -6.47 10.48
CA GLU A 711 4.59 -6.85 9.24
C GLU A 711 4.77 -5.72 8.22
N VAL A 712 5.62 -5.97 7.22
CA VAL A 712 6.02 -5.00 6.20
C VAL A 712 5.14 -5.18 4.96
N HIS A 713 4.25 -4.22 4.76
CA HIS A 713 3.27 -4.18 3.68
C HIS A 713 3.85 -3.51 2.43
N GLY A 714 3.70 -4.13 1.26
CA GLY A 714 4.24 -3.59 0.01
C GLY A 714 4.12 -4.54 -1.19
N PRO A 715 4.84 -4.30 -2.30
CA PRO A 715 4.84 -5.18 -3.47
C PRO A 715 5.51 -6.54 -3.21
N GLN A 716 6.33 -6.63 -2.16
CA GLN A 716 6.85 -7.88 -1.59
C GLN A 716 6.54 -7.84 -0.08
N PRO A 717 5.37 -8.33 0.36
CA PRO A 717 5.03 -8.35 1.77
C PRO A 717 5.95 -9.32 2.52
N SER A 718 6.42 -8.94 3.71
CA SER A 718 7.31 -9.76 4.52
C SER A 718 7.06 -9.56 6.01
N THR A 719 7.27 -10.62 6.81
CA THR A 719 7.26 -10.53 8.27
C THR A 719 8.69 -10.60 8.78
N GLN A 720 9.10 -9.62 9.58
CA GLN A 720 10.43 -9.52 10.17
C GLN A 720 10.33 -9.71 11.70
N LEU A 721 11.36 -10.32 12.28
CA LEU A 721 11.49 -10.54 13.72
C LEU A 721 12.74 -9.79 14.19
N MET A 722 12.55 -8.81 15.07
CA MET A 722 13.63 -7.92 15.50
C MET A 722 13.49 -7.51 16.97
N THR A 723 14.52 -6.86 17.52
CA THR A 723 14.43 -6.22 18.84
C THR A 723 13.75 -4.85 18.75
N ALA A 724 13.14 -4.41 19.86
CA ALA A 724 12.60 -3.06 19.95
C ALA A 724 13.66 -1.96 19.73
N MET A 725 14.94 -2.22 20.05
CA MET A 725 16.07 -1.33 19.71
C MET A 725 16.20 -1.14 18.19
N GLU A 726 16.09 -2.20 17.42
CA GLU A 726 16.13 -2.13 15.95
C GLU A 726 14.91 -1.39 15.40
N LEU A 727 13.71 -1.70 15.90
CA LEU A 727 12.48 -0.98 15.50
C LEU A 727 12.55 0.51 15.86
N ALA A 728 13.16 0.87 16.99
CA ALA A 728 13.37 2.25 17.39
C ALA A 728 14.42 2.97 16.51
N LEU A 729 15.53 2.32 16.16
CA LEU A 729 16.52 2.91 15.26
C LEU A 729 15.96 3.06 13.84
N HIS A 730 15.23 2.07 13.33
CA HIS A 730 14.55 2.10 12.03
C HIS A 730 13.45 3.17 11.97
N SER A 731 12.69 3.39 13.05
CA SER A 731 11.67 4.44 13.10
C SER A 731 12.23 5.83 13.46
N SER A 732 13.46 5.92 13.99
CA SER A 732 14.17 7.19 14.21
C SER A 732 14.77 7.79 12.94
N LEU A 733 14.80 7.06 11.82
CA LEU A 733 15.13 7.66 10.53
C LEU A 733 14.05 8.68 10.16
N PRO A 734 14.41 9.86 9.63
CA PRO A 734 13.43 10.72 8.99
C PRO A 734 12.81 9.93 7.83
N ASP A 735 11.49 9.67 7.89
CA ASP A 735 10.81 8.87 6.87
C ASP A 735 10.91 9.59 5.52
N GLU A 736 11.90 9.19 4.71
CA GLU A 736 12.14 9.76 3.41
C GLU A 736 11.00 9.45 2.43
N ALA A 737 10.20 8.40 2.62
CA ALA A 737 9.00 8.23 1.81
C ALA A 737 7.93 9.30 2.13
N LEU A 738 7.84 9.75 3.38
CA LEU A 738 6.93 10.83 3.81
C LEU A 738 7.50 12.22 3.49
N VAL A 739 8.80 12.42 3.70
CA VAL A 739 9.52 13.65 3.32
C VAL A 739 9.52 13.80 1.79
N TRP A 740 9.84 12.78 0.98
CA TRP A 740 9.74 12.85 -0.49
C TRP A 740 8.31 12.70 -1.03
N ALA A 741 7.31 12.20 -0.31
CA ALA A 741 5.91 12.39 -0.72
C ALA A 741 5.50 13.87 -0.66
N ALA A 742 6.01 14.61 0.33
CA ALA A 742 5.81 16.05 0.47
C ALA A 742 6.75 16.87 -0.43
N MET A 743 8.07 16.65 -0.34
CA MET A 743 9.16 17.29 -1.09
C MET A 743 9.25 16.85 -2.53
N GLY A 744 8.73 15.68 -2.91
CA GLY A 744 8.51 15.32 -4.30
C GLY A 744 7.47 16.24 -4.91
N ARG A 745 6.33 16.46 -4.26
CA ARG A 745 5.30 17.40 -4.74
C ARG A 745 5.70 18.87 -4.62
N ILE A 746 6.35 19.26 -3.53
CA ILE A 746 6.84 20.64 -3.31
C ILE A 746 8.07 20.92 -4.20
N GLY A 747 8.90 19.92 -4.48
CA GLY A 747 10.07 19.96 -5.35
C GLY A 747 9.72 19.87 -6.83
N GLU A 748 8.70 19.10 -7.22
CA GLU A 748 8.02 19.23 -8.51
C GLU A 748 7.48 20.65 -8.66
N MET A 749 6.77 21.19 -7.66
CA MET A 749 6.33 22.60 -7.67
C MET A 749 7.50 23.58 -7.73
N HIS A 750 8.64 23.33 -7.07
CA HIS A 750 9.80 24.22 -7.08
C HIS A 750 10.58 24.15 -8.38
N MET A 751 10.80 22.96 -8.95
CA MET A 751 11.37 22.79 -10.29
C MET A 751 10.43 23.35 -11.36
N PHE A 752 9.11 23.21 -11.20
CA PHE A 752 8.12 23.86 -12.05
C PHE A 752 8.20 25.39 -11.93
N TYR A 753 8.33 25.94 -10.72
CA TYR A 753 8.48 27.39 -10.52
C TYR A 753 9.82 27.93 -11.03
N GLN A 754 10.92 27.18 -10.84
CA GLN A 754 12.25 27.48 -11.40
C GLN A 754 12.25 27.42 -12.92
N ALA A 755 11.67 26.37 -13.53
CA ALA A 755 11.57 26.22 -14.98
C ALA A 755 10.67 27.30 -15.61
N VAL A 756 9.54 27.63 -14.98
CA VAL A 756 8.67 28.73 -15.40
C VAL A 756 9.36 30.09 -15.21
N SER A 757 10.13 30.29 -14.14
CA SER A 757 10.89 31.53 -13.93
C SER A 757 12.06 31.68 -14.93
N ALA A 758 12.75 30.58 -15.25
CA ALA A 758 13.75 30.56 -16.33
C ALA A 758 13.12 30.86 -17.69
N LEU A 759 11.92 30.33 -17.97
CA LEU A 759 11.14 30.64 -19.17
C LEU A 759 10.64 32.09 -19.24
N THR A 760 10.48 32.79 -18.11
CA THR A 760 10.16 34.24 -18.10
C THR A 760 11.38 35.15 -18.09
N ARG A 761 12.58 34.63 -17.78
CA ARG A 761 13.83 35.42 -17.72
C ARG A 761 14.72 35.32 -18.96
N ALA A 762 14.42 34.46 -19.93
CA ALA A 762 15.16 34.38 -21.18
C ALA A 762 14.71 35.49 -22.17
N PRO A 763 15.56 36.47 -22.52
CA PRO A 763 15.20 37.49 -23.50
C PRO A 763 15.16 36.89 -24.92
N LEU A 764 14.00 36.90 -25.55
CA LEU A 764 13.86 36.50 -26.95
C LEU A 764 14.37 37.62 -27.88
N LEU A 765 15.58 37.44 -28.42
CA LEU A 765 16.10 38.27 -29.50
C LEU A 765 15.28 38.03 -30.79
N THR A 766 14.29 38.90 -31.02
CA THR A 766 13.47 38.88 -32.22
C THR A 766 14.17 39.59 -33.38
N GLY A 767 14.75 38.83 -34.30
CA GLY A 767 15.10 39.31 -35.66
C GLY A 767 16.57 39.24 -36.05
N VAL A 768 16.96 38.13 -36.68
CA VAL A 768 18.11 38.06 -37.60
C VAL A 768 17.68 37.19 -38.81
N PRO A 769 17.84 37.65 -40.07
CA PRO A 769 17.52 36.85 -41.24
C PRO A 769 18.56 35.75 -41.51
N ALA A 770 18.18 34.70 -42.24
CA ALA A 770 18.87 33.41 -42.28
C ALA A 770 20.16 33.33 -43.13
N THR A 771 20.97 34.39 -43.20
CA THR A 771 22.16 34.47 -44.09
C THR A 771 23.38 35.14 -43.45
N ALA A 772 23.77 34.75 -42.23
CA ALA A 772 25.11 35.00 -41.66
C ALA A 772 25.36 34.18 -40.37
N ALA A 773 25.98 33.00 -40.47
CA ALA A 773 26.70 32.32 -39.38
C ALA A 773 27.37 31.01 -39.86
N GLU A 774 28.61 31.08 -40.37
CA GLU A 774 29.49 29.91 -40.37
C GLU A 774 30.06 29.73 -38.95
N GLY A 775 29.99 28.52 -38.40
CA GLY A 775 30.55 28.17 -37.09
C GLY A 775 29.57 28.17 -35.91
N GLY A 776 29.62 27.09 -35.11
CA GLY A 776 29.17 27.02 -33.71
C GLY A 776 27.66 26.95 -33.41
N THR A 777 26.79 27.58 -34.18
CA THR A 777 25.41 27.87 -33.73
C THR A 777 24.39 26.73 -33.88
N VAL A 778 24.59 25.79 -34.81
CA VAL A 778 23.62 24.69 -35.08
C VAL A 778 23.38 23.81 -33.86
N ALA A 779 24.44 23.42 -33.14
CA ALA A 779 24.32 22.61 -31.92
C ALA A 779 23.63 23.36 -30.76
N ALA A 780 23.77 24.69 -30.69
CA ALA A 780 23.07 25.53 -29.72
C ALA A 780 21.57 25.67 -30.07
N ALA A 781 21.23 25.84 -31.35
CA ALA A 781 19.86 25.82 -31.84
C ALA A 781 19.20 24.45 -31.59
N GLN A 782 19.89 23.35 -31.88
CA GLN A 782 19.44 21.99 -31.59
C GLN A 782 19.27 21.75 -30.08
N ARG A 783 20.24 22.10 -29.22
CA ARG A 783 20.07 21.99 -27.75
C ARG A 783 18.90 22.82 -27.22
N THR A 784 18.63 23.97 -27.81
CA THR A 784 17.48 24.82 -27.47
C THR A 784 16.16 24.19 -27.92
N ALA A 785 16.11 23.67 -29.15
CA ALA A 785 14.97 22.93 -29.68
C ALA A 785 14.70 21.64 -28.88
N VAL A 786 15.75 20.91 -28.47
CA VAL A 786 15.68 19.69 -27.64
C VAL A 786 15.23 20.02 -26.22
N ARG A 787 15.71 21.09 -25.58
CA ARG A 787 15.16 21.54 -24.28
C ARG A 787 13.70 21.97 -24.38
N GLN A 788 13.31 22.66 -25.46
CA GLN A 788 11.90 22.96 -25.72
C GLN A 788 11.07 21.71 -26.04
N PHE A 789 11.66 20.70 -26.68
CA PHE A 789 11.04 19.41 -26.97
C PHE A 789 10.80 18.63 -25.68
N PHE A 790 11.81 18.44 -24.83
CA PHE A 790 11.65 17.78 -23.53
C PHE A 790 10.68 18.52 -22.61
N GLY A 791 10.74 19.86 -22.53
CA GLY A 791 9.78 20.64 -21.74
C GLY A 791 8.33 20.54 -22.24
N ARG A 792 8.11 20.40 -23.56
CA ARG A 792 6.77 20.21 -24.16
C ARG A 792 6.31 18.75 -24.10
N MET A 793 7.21 17.79 -24.25
CA MET A 793 6.93 16.37 -24.02
C MET A 793 6.54 16.16 -22.56
N ALA A 794 7.29 16.69 -21.59
CA ALA A 794 6.92 16.65 -20.18
C ALA A 794 5.51 17.18 -19.93
N TRP A 795 5.11 18.31 -20.55
CA TRP A 795 3.74 18.83 -20.46
C TRP A 795 2.67 17.89 -21.03
N VAL A 796 2.96 17.17 -22.13
CA VAL A 796 2.07 16.15 -22.71
C VAL A 796 2.04 14.87 -21.87
N THR A 797 3.17 14.46 -21.29
CA THR A 797 3.24 13.32 -20.36
C THR A 797 2.51 13.64 -19.05
N THR A 798 2.66 14.85 -18.50
CA THR A 798 1.86 15.32 -17.35
C THR A 798 0.37 15.35 -17.69
N LEU A 799 -0.01 15.75 -18.91
CA LEU A 799 -1.40 15.62 -19.38
C LEU A 799 -1.90 14.18 -19.34
N ALA A 800 -1.11 13.23 -19.84
CA ALA A 800 -1.46 11.80 -19.81
C ALA A 800 -1.53 11.26 -18.38
N VAL A 801 -0.52 11.55 -17.54
CA VAL A 801 -0.44 11.15 -16.13
C VAL A 801 -1.61 11.70 -15.31
N VAL A 802 -1.92 12.99 -15.42
CA VAL A 802 -3.03 13.59 -14.68
C VAL A 802 -4.38 13.09 -15.18
N ASP A 803 -4.52 12.70 -16.45
CA ASP A 803 -5.75 12.04 -16.94
C ASP A 803 -5.85 10.57 -16.51
N THR A 804 -4.75 9.83 -16.40
CA THR A 804 -4.70 8.47 -15.80
C THR A 804 -5.16 8.51 -14.34
N TYR A 805 -4.65 9.45 -13.54
CA TYR A 805 -5.02 9.59 -12.12
C TYR A 805 -6.23 10.52 -11.88
N ARG A 806 -6.90 11.03 -12.93
CA ARG A 806 -8.04 11.97 -12.78
C ARG A 806 -9.22 11.36 -12.06
N ASP A 807 -9.45 10.06 -12.25
CA ASP A 807 -10.59 9.36 -11.64
C ASP A 807 -10.34 9.00 -10.17
N GLU A 808 -9.13 9.25 -9.64
CA GLU A 808 -8.80 9.30 -8.21
C GLU A 808 -8.96 10.73 -7.68
N LEU A 809 -8.30 11.70 -8.33
CA LEU A 809 -8.36 13.13 -8.00
C LEU A 809 -9.79 13.69 -7.97
N SER A 810 -10.67 13.23 -8.87
CA SER A 810 -12.05 13.71 -8.96
C SER A 810 -12.98 13.20 -7.85
N ARG A 811 -12.54 12.23 -7.02
CA ARG A 811 -13.34 11.68 -5.91
C ARG A 811 -13.56 12.70 -4.79
N THR A 812 -12.67 13.69 -4.63
CA THR A 812 -12.60 14.52 -3.43
C THR A 812 -12.73 16.02 -3.71
N THR A 813 -12.98 16.83 -2.69
CA THR A 813 -13.31 18.26 -2.86
C THR A 813 -12.09 19.06 -3.32
N GLU A 814 -10.94 18.71 -2.78
CA GLU A 814 -9.67 19.40 -2.97
C GLU A 814 -8.95 18.84 -4.22
N GLY A 815 -9.10 17.55 -4.50
CA GLY A 815 -8.74 16.96 -5.80
C GLY A 815 -9.60 17.50 -6.95
N ARG A 816 -10.91 17.73 -6.75
CA ARG A 816 -11.75 18.47 -7.72
C ARG A 816 -11.36 19.95 -7.85
N ALA A 817 -10.91 20.60 -6.78
CA ALA A 817 -10.39 21.96 -6.85
C ALA A 817 -9.05 22.02 -7.60
N PHE A 818 -8.14 21.08 -7.33
CA PHE A 818 -6.91 20.87 -8.11
C PHE A 818 -7.23 20.62 -9.58
N LEU A 819 -8.16 19.71 -9.90
CA LEU A 819 -8.58 19.46 -11.28
C LEU A 819 -9.22 20.68 -11.94
N ALA A 820 -9.99 21.50 -11.21
CA ALA A 820 -10.56 22.74 -11.74
C ALA A 820 -9.50 23.83 -12.00
N VAL A 821 -8.50 23.96 -11.12
CA VAL A 821 -7.37 24.89 -11.29
C VAL A 821 -6.40 24.40 -12.35
N HIS A 822 -6.14 23.09 -12.41
CA HIS A 822 -5.37 22.42 -13.45
C HIS A 822 -6.07 22.58 -14.80
N ASP A 823 -7.35 22.23 -14.93
CA ASP A 823 -8.11 22.43 -16.17
C ASP A 823 -8.11 23.92 -16.57
N LEU A 824 -8.28 24.87 -15.64
CA LEU A 824 -8.19 26.31 -15.94
C LEU A 824 -6.79 26.75 -16.41
N ALA A 825 -5.73 26.27 -15.75
CA ALA A 825 -4.34 26.55 -16.12
C ALA A 825 -3.98 25.87 -17.45
N MET A 826 -4.49 24.68 -17.71
CA MET A 826 -4.35 23.96 -18.97
C MET A 826 -5.10 24.67 -20.09
N VAL A 827 -6.28 25.24 -19.84
CA VAL A 827 -6.99 26.09 -20.82
C VAL A 827 -6.16 27.32 -21.18
N ALA A 828 -5.52 27.98 -20.19
CA ALA A 828 -4.64 29.12 -20.43
C ALA A 828 -3.34 28.75 -21.17
N LEU A 829 -2.68 27.66 -20.78
CA LEU A 829 -1.43 27.18 -21.41
C LEU A 829 -1.67 26.59 -22.80
N ALA A 830 -2.73 25.80 -22.97
CA ALA A 830 -3.14 25.25 -24.26
C ALA A 830 -3.45 26.37 -25.26
N GLY A 831 -4.23 27.38 -24.85
CA GLY A 831 -4.52 28.54 -25.69
C GLY A 831 -3.26 29.21 -26.24
N ARG A 832 -2.25 29.44 -25.38
CA ARG A 832 -1.02 30.17 -25.73
C ARG A 832 -0.01 29.35 -26.53
N ASP A 833 0.27 28.11 -26.12
CA ASP A 833 1.43 27.36 -26.62
C ASP A 833 1.07 26.21 -27.60
N ILE A 834 -0.20 25.77 -27.68
CA ILE A 834 -0.63 24.91 -28.82
C ILE A 834 -0.57 25.70 -30.14
N TYR A 835 -0.84 27.01 -30.13
CA TYR A 835 -0.66 27.89 -31.29
C TYR A 835 0.75 27.74 -31.89
N LYS A 836 1.80 27.79 -31.06
CA LYS A 836 3.21 27.67 -31.49
C LYS A 836 3.57 26.26 -31.96
N LEU A 837 2.94 25.22 -31.41
CA LEU A 837 3.16 23.83 -31.82
C LEU A 837 2.42 23.46 -33.13
N ALA A 838 1.21 23.99 -33.33
CA ALA A 838 0.42 23.78 -34.54
C ALA A 838 0.97 24.53 -35.76
N THR A 839 1.47 25.76 -35.58
CA THR A 839 1.98 26.61 -36.67
C THR A 839 3.44 26.33 -37.07
N SER A 840 4.21 25.62 -36.25
CA SER A 840 5.64 25.34 -36.52
C SER A 840 5.91 24.05 -37.29
N GLY A 841 4.87 23.31 -37.68
CA GLY A 841 5.00 21.99 -38.34
C GLY A 841 5.50 20.85 -37.44
N ILE A 842 5.94 21.16 -36.22
CA ILE A 842 6.56 20.21 -35.28
C ILE A 842 5.67 19.00 -34.99
N TRP A 843 4.34 19.15 -34.92
CA TRP A 843 3.43 18.01 -34.74
C TRP A 843 3.47 17.00 -35.90
N ARG A 844 3.63 17.44 -37.16
CA ARG A 844 3.73 16.52 -38.31
C ARG A 844 5.06 15.79 -38.29
N GLU A 845 6.14 16.48 -37.95
CA GLU A 845 7.46 15.89 -37.78
C GLU A 845 7.48 14.88 -36.61
N LEU A 846 6.80 15.17 -35.50
CA LEU A 846 6.59 14.24 -34.38
C LEU A 846 5.75 13.03 -34.78
N ALA A 847 4.68 13.21 -35.55
CA ALA A 847 3.85 12.10 -36.03
C ALA A 847 4.61 11.19 -37.02
N LEU A 848 5.39 11.76 -37.93
CA LEU A 848 6.27 11.05 -38.86
C LEU A 848 7.38 10.31 -38.14
N ARG A 849 8.18 10.99 -37.30
CA ARG A 849 9.29 10.37 -36.56
C ARG A 849 8.81 9.37 -35.51
N GLY A 850 7.71 9.64 -34.82
CA GLY A 850 7.08 8.69 -33.90
C GLY A 850 6.56 7.44 -34.63
N GLY A 851 5.95 7.63 -35.82
CA GLY A 851 5.54 6.52 -36.68
C GLY A 851 6.73 5.69 -37.20
N LEU A 852 7.83 6.34 -37.58
CA LEU A 852 9.08 5.69 -37.99
C LEU A 852 9.75 4.93 -36.83
N VAL A 853 9.81 5.52 -35.63
CA VAL A 853 10.34 4.85 -34.45
C VAL A 853 9.49 3.64 -34.08
N LEU A 854 8.16 3.72 -34.16
CA LEU A 854 7.29 2.57 -33.92
C LEU A 854 7.42 1.49 -35.00
N SER A 855 7.56 1.84 -36.29
CA SER A 855 7.75 0.84 -37.35
C SER A 855 9.13 0.19 -37.32
N GLN A 856 10.18 0.91 -36.89
CA GLN A 856 11.52 0.37 -36.65
C GLN A 856 11.60 -0.48 -35.37
N SER A 857 10.86 -0.11 -34.32
CA SER A 857 10.82 -0.88 -33.06
C SER A 857 9.91 -2.12 -33.13
N GLY A 858 8.96 -2.14 -34.07
CA GLY A 858 7.99 -3.23 -34.26
C GLY A 858 7.19 -3.54 -32.99
N ALA A 859 7.05 -4.84 -32.68
CA ALA A 859 6.38 -5.29 -31.47
C ALA A 859 7.11 -4.87 -30.18
N ARG A 860 8.44 -4.67 -30.22
CA ARG A 860 9.29 -4.43 -29.04
C ARG A 860 9.16 -3.04 -28.41
N ALA A 861 8.49 -2.09 -29.07
CA ALA A 861 8.14 -0.83 -28.40
C ALA A 861 7.20 -1.08 -27.22
N SER A 862 7.52 -0.52 -26.05
CA SER A 862 6.70 -0.65 -24.84
C SER A 862 5.29 -0.11 -25.07
N ALA A 863 4.30 -0.71 -24.39
CA ALA A 863 2.89 -0.37 -24.59
C ALA A 863 2.63 1.14 -24.37
N GLY A 864 3.17 1.72 -23.30
CA GLY A 864 3.04 3.14 -23.00
C GLY A 864 3.70 4.08 -24.02
N LEU A 865 4.79 3.68 -24.69
CA LEU A 865 5.39 4.47 -25.78
C LEU A 865 4.47 4.48 -27.01
N ARG A 866 3.91 3.31 -27.37
CA ARG A 866 2.95 3.16 -28.47
C ARG A 866 1.67 3.96 -28.21
N GLU A 867 1.08 3.82 -27.02
CA GLU A 867 -0.10 4.59 -26.56
C GLU A 867 0.15 6.11 -26.55
N SER A 868 1.35 6.54 -26.15
CA SER A 868 1.73 7.96 -26.13
C SER A 868 1.81 8.55 -27.54
N VAL A 869 2.42 7.84 -28.50
CA VAL A 869 2.50 8.30 -29.90
C VAL A 869 1.12 8.29 -30.55
N GLU A 870 0.28 7.28 -30.32
CA GLU A 870 -1.10 7.24 -30.80
C GLU A 870 -1.95 8.39 -30.23
N SER A 871 -1.80 8.68 -28.93
CA SER A 871 -2.44 9.83 -28.27
C SER A 871 -2.02 11.18 -28.88
N ILE A 872 -0.73 11.33 -29.22
CA ILE A 872 -0.18 12.52 -29.87
C ILE A 872 -0.73 12.66 -31.30
N GLN A 873 -0.78 11.58 -32.07
CA GLN A 873 -1.34 11.60 -33.44
C GLN A 873 -2.84 11.91 -33.45
N ALA A 874 -3.61 11.41 -32.47
CA ALA A 874 -5.03 11.72 -32.32
C ALA A 874 -5.25 13.21 -31.97
N LEU A 875 -4.51 13.74 -30.99
CA LEU A 875 -4.57 15.15 -30.59
C LEU A 875 -4.20 16.09 -31.75
N ALA A 876 -3.14 15.78 -32.50
CA ALA A 876 -2.72 16.56 -33.66
C ALA A 876 -3.82 16.60 -34.74
N LYS A 877 -4.38 15.45 -35.15
CA LYS A 877 -5.47 15.38 -36.14
C LYS A 877 -6.72 16.13 -35.69
N THR A 878 -7.07 16.05 -34.41
CA THR A 878 -8.25 16.76 -33.85
C THR A 878 -8.05 18.27 -33.93
N LEU A 879 -6.87 18.77 -33.58
CA LEU A 879 -6.53 20.20 -33.66
C LEU A 879 -6.45 20.72 -35.11
N GLU A 880 -5.84 19.96 -36.03
CA GLU A 880 -5.84 20.29 -37.46
C GLU A 880 -7.27 20.37 -38.01
N ARG A 881 -8.14 19.43 -37.62
CA ARG A 881 -9.56 19.41 -38.02
C ARG A 881 -10.32 20.63 -37.47
N MET A 882 -10.13 20.98 -36.19
CA MET A 882 -10.81 22.15 -35.59
C MET A 882 -10.39 23.50 -36.19
N LEU A 883 -9.14 23.60 -36.66
CA LEU A 883 -8.64 24.74 -37.43
C LEU A 883 -9.26 24.78 -38.84
N ALA A 884 -9.27 23.64 -39.55
CA ALA A 884 -9.85 23.53 -40.90
C ALA A 884 -11.37 23.74 -40.93
N GLU A 885 -12.09 23.30 -39.89
CA GLU A 885 -13.53 23.54 -39.69
C GLU A 885 -13.86 24.97 -39.25
N GLY A 886 -12.86 25.85 -39.06
CA GLY A 886 -13.07 27.24 -38.64
C GLY A 886 -13.65 27.40 -37.23
N LYS A 887 -13.56 26.37 -36.38
CA LYS A 887 -14.04 26.38 -34.98
C LYS A 887 -13.03 26.98 -34.01
N ALA A 888 -11.78 27.16 -34.45
CA ALA A 888 -10.79 28.00 -33.79
C ALA A 888 -10.04 28.86 -34.81
N VAL A 889 -9.80 30.12 -34.45
CA VAL A 889 -8.99 31.09 -35.20
C VAL A 889 -7.68 31.30 -34.46
N ALA A 890 -6.55 31.15 -35.16
CA ALA A 890 -5.24 31.49 -34.60
C ALA A 890 -5.07 33.01 -34.52
N THR A 891 -4.63 33.51 -33.36
CA THR A 891 -4.27 34.91 -33.14
C THR A 891 -2.91 35.01 -32.45
N PRO A 892 -2.22 36.17 -32.45
CA PRO A 892 -0.92 36.33 -31.79
C PRO A 892 -0.93 35.97 -30.29
N ASP A 893 -2.07 36.14 -29.62
CA ASP A 893 -2.26 35.81 -28.20
C ASP A 893 -2.51 34.31 -27.95
N GLY A 894 -2.81 33.54 -29.00
CA GLY A 894 -3.20 32.13 -28.92
C GLY A 894 -4.41 31.76 -29.79
N LEU A 895 -4.92 30.54 -29.58
CA LEU A 895 -6.15 30.05 -30.21
C LEU A 895 -7.39 30.73 -29.62
N ARG A 896 -8.10 31.52 -30.43
CA ARG A 896 -9.43 32.05 -30.10
C ARG A 896 -10.50 31.16 -30.73
N PHE A 897 -11.25 30.44 -29.90
CA PHE A 897 -12.35 29.61 -30.38
C PHE A 897 -13.47 30.49 -30.94
N SER A 898 -13.80 30.29 -32.22
CA SER A 898 -14.82 31.00 -32.99
C SER A 898 -16.22 30.47 -32.66
N LEU A 899 -16.52 30.37 -31.37
CA LEU A 899 -17.76 29.82 -30.83
C LEU A 899 -18.59 30.94 -30.20
N SER A 900 -19.63 31.36 -30.90
CA SER A 900 -20.62 32.37 -30.49
C SER A 900 -21.51 31.96 -29.29
N GLY A 901 -21.20 30.84 -28.62
CA GLY A 901 -21.91 30.30 -27.44
C GLY A 901 -21.17 30.44 -26.11
N GLY A 902 -19.97 31.06 -26.07
CA GLY A 902 -19.24 31.32 -24.83
C GLY A 902 -18.75 30.08 -24.08
N ALA A 903 -18.70 30.16 -22.74
CA ALA A 903 -17.97 29.22 -21.89
C ALA A 903 -18.50 27.76 -21.91
N GLU A 904 -19.80 27.53 -22.15
CA GLU A 904 -20.33 26.17 -22.24
C GLU A 904 -20.00 25.49 -23.57
N ALA A 905 -20.02 26.24 -24.69
CA ALA A 905 -19.54 25.73 -25.99
C ALA A 905 -18.05 25.35 -25.93
N PHE A 906 -17.25 26.12 -25.17
CA PHE A 906 -15.87 25.76 -24.90
C PHE A 906 -15.71 24.48 -24.06
N LYS A 907 -16.49 24.32 -22.98
CA LYS A 907 -16.50 23.08 -22.17
C LYS A 907 -16.93 21.85 -22.97
N GLN A 908 -17.95 21.99 -23.82
CA GLN A 908 -18.40 20.93 -24.73
C GLN A 908 -17.25 20.49 -25.65
N ALA A 909 -16.56 21.44 -26.29
CA ALA A 909 -15.39 21.15 -27.13
C ALA A 909 -14.25 20.46 -26.33
N PHE A 910 -13.93 20.96 -25.14
CA PHE A 910 -12.89 20.37 -24.27
C PHE A 910 -13.17 18.92 -23.89
N PHE A 911 -14.40 18.60 -23.48
CA PHE A 911 -14.77 17.22 -23.16
C PHE A 911 -14.87 16.32 -24.39
N ALA A 912 -15.26 16.85 -25.55
CA ALA A 912 -15.24 16.12 -26.82
C ALA A 912 -13.81 15.74 -27.24
N ILE A 913 -12.85 16.67 -27.20
CA ILE A 913 -11.42 16.41 -27.52
C ILE A 913 -10.85 15.30 -26.62
N ARG A 914 -11.16 15.33 -25.32
CA ARG A 914 -10.68 14.30 -24.38
C ARG A 914 -11.38 12.95 -24.57
N GLY A 915 -12.65 12.96 -24.99
CA GLY A 915 -13.35 11.77 -25.49
C GLY A 915 -12.67 11.19 -26.74
N GLU A 916 -12.27 12.02 -27.70
CA GLU A 916 -11.55 11.58 -28.92
C GLU A 916 -10.18 10.96 -28.59
N MET A 917 -9.41 11.53 -27.65
CA MET A 917 -8.14 10.94 -27.20
C MET A 917 -8.33 9.56 -26.54
N ALA A 918 -9.33 9.40 -25.68
CA ALA A 918 -9.64 8.11 -25.07
C ALA A 918 -10.20 7.09 -26.08
N ALA A 919 -11.05 7.54 -27.01
CA ALA A 919 -11.57 6.71 -28.10
C ALA A 919 -10.44 6.17 -28.99
N ALA A 920 -9.44 6.99 -29.31
CA ALA A 920 -8.26 6.57 -30.07
C ALA A 920 -7.49 5.45 -29.36
N ARG A 921 -7.24 5.56 -28.05
CA ARG A 921 -6.59 4.51 -27.24
C ARG A 921 -7.39 3.21 -27.19
N ALA A 922 -8.70 3.29 -26.97
CA ALA A 922 -9.58 2.12 -26.97
C ALA A 922 -9.52 1.38 -28.33
N LEU A 923 -9.57 2.11 -29.44
CA LEU A 923 -9.45 1.53 -30.78
C LEU A 923 -8.04 1.02 -31.08
N GLY A 924 -6.99 1.67 -30.57
CA GLY A 924 -5.60 1.19 -30.64
C GLY A 924 -5.43 -0.16 -29.94
N GLY A 925 -5.92 -0.28 -28.70
CA GLY A 925 -5.90 -1.54 -27.94
C GLY A 925 -6.69 -2.67 -28.61
N ILE A 926 -7.90 -2.39 -29.11
CA ILE A 926 -8.73 -3.37 -29.84
C ILE A 926 -8.01 -3.86 -31.12
N ARG A 927 -7.42 -2.94 -31.91
CA ARG A 927 -6.64 -3.29 -33.12
C ARG A 927 -5.35 -4.05 -32.77
N GLY A 928 -4.65 -3.66 -31.72
CA GLY A 928 -3.43 -4.31 -31.25
C GLY A 928 -3.65 -5.75 -30.76
N ALA A 929 -4.84 -6.06 -30.25
CA ALA A 929 -5.27 -7.41 -29.90
C ALA A 929 -5.80 -8.23 -31.10
N GLY A 930 -5.73 -7.69 -32.33
CA GLY A 930 -6.21 -8.36 -33.54
C GLY A 930 -7.74 -8.38 -33.71
N LEU A 931 -8.49 -7.63 -32.90
CA LEU A 931 -9.95 -7.63 -32.91
C LEU A 931 -10.52 -6.64 -33.95
N ALA A 932 -11.72 -6.94 -34.46
CA ALA A 932 -12.39 -6.16 -35.50
C ALA A 932 -12.92 -4.81 -34.97
N ALA A 933 -12.10 -3.77 -35.02
CA ALA A 933 -12.42 -2.47 -34.43
C ALA A 933 -13.52 -1.65 -35.15
N GLN A 934 -14.00 -2.07 -36.33
CA GLN A 934 -14.92 -1.28 -37.17
C GLN A 934 -16.25 -0.94 -36.49
N GLU A 935 -16.84 -1.87 -35.73
CA GLU A 935 -18.11 -1.63 -35.04
C GLU A 935 -17.94 -0.73 -33.80
N ALA A 936 -16.82 -0.90 -33.08
CA ALA A 936 -16.42 -0.03 -31.98
C ALA A 936 -16.17 1.42 -32.46
N GLU A 937 -15.51 1.58 -33.61
CA GLU A 937 -15.23 2.87 -34.25
C GLU A 937 -16.51 3.57 -34.70
N LYS A 938 -17.43 2.83 -35.36
CA LYS A 938 -18.77 3.31 -35.72
C LYS A 938 -19.57 3.76 -34.49
N THR A 939 -19.50 3.03 -33.39
CA THR A 939 -20.18 3.37 -32.13
C THR A 939 -19.62 4.66 -31.52
N LEU A 940 -18.29 4.79 -31.45
CA LEU A 940 -17.62 5.97 -30.90
C LEU A 940 -17.88 7.23 -31.75
N GLU A 941 -17.88 7.12 -33.08
CA GLU A 941 -18.29 8.23 -33.97
C GLU A 941 -19.77 8.59 -33.82
N ALA A 942 -20.67 7.61 -33.67
CA ALA A 942 -22.09 7.88 -33.42
C ALA A 942 -22.33 8.62 -32.09
N LEU A 943 -21.59 8.31 -31.04
CA LEU A 943 -21.64 9.04 -29.76
C LEU A 943 -21.01 10.43 -29.86
N LYS A 944 -19.92 10.57 -30.62
CA LYS A 944 -19.23 11.86 -30.87
C LYS A 944 -20.10 12.84 -31.64
N LEU A 945 -20.91 12.37 -32.60
CA LEU A 945 -21.91 13.21 -33.27
C LEU A 945 -22.95 13.72 -32.27
N LEU A 946 -23.53 12.84 -31.45
CA LEU A 946 -24.49 13.23 -30.39
C LEU A 946 -23.87 14.13 -29.31
N ALA A 947 -22.57 14.00 -29.04
CA ALA A 947 -21.82 14.87 -28.14
C ALA A 947 -21.69 16.32 -28.63
N ALA A 948 -21.85 16.57 -29.94
CA ALA A 948 -21.94 17.93 -30.47
C ALA A 948 -23.34 18.56 -30.28
N GLU A 949 -24.36 17.77 -29.93
CA GLU A 949 -25.74 18.24 -29.75
C GLU A 949 -26.07 18.64 -28.31
N SER A 950 -25.37 18.09 -27.30
CA SER A 950 -25.64 18.40 -25.88
C SER A 950 -24.43 18.19 -24.96
N GLN A 951 -24.37 18.96 -23.87
CA GLN A 951 -23.29 18.86 -22.87
C GLN A 951 -23.32 17.52 -22.12
N GLU A 952 -24.52 17.02 -21.87
CA GLU A 952 -24.78 15.74 -21.21
C GLU A 952 -24.26 14.58 -22.08
N MET A 953 -24.46 14.63 -23.41
CA MET A 953 -23.87 13.63 -24.31
C MET A 953 -22.35 13.77 -24.44
N ALA A 954 -21.78 14.98 -24.37
CA ALA A 954 -20.32 15.15 -24.31
C ALA A 954 -19.71 14.53 -23.03
N LEU A 955 -20.37 14.69 -21.89
CA LEU A 955 -19.99 14.05 -20.62
C LEU A 955 -20.20 12.53 -20.64
N ALA A 956 -21.21 12.04 -21.36
CA ALA A 956 -21.46 10.61 -21.56
C ALA A 956 -20.42 9.97 -22.49
N TYR A 957 -20.17 10.56 -23.66
CA TYR A 957 -19.16 10.12 -24.63
C TYR A 957 -17.77 10.03 -24.01
N ASN A 958 -17.34 11.09 -23.30
CA ASN A 958 -16.06 11.11 -22.58
C ASN A 958 -15.96 9.98 -21.52
N ALA A 959 -17.03 9.73 -20.76
CA ALA A 959 -17.05 8.64 -19.77
C ALA A 959 -17.02 7.25 -20.45
N VAL A 960 -17.78 7.05 -21.52
CA VAL A 960 -17.76 5.79 -22.31
C VAL A 960 -16.39 5.54 -22.93
N ALA A 961 -15.80 6.54 -23.58
CA ALA A 961 -14.50 6.42 -24.23
C ALA A 961 -13.37 6.12 -23.23
N ARG A 962 -13.34 6.80 -22.07
CA ARG A 962 -12.37 6.51 -21.00
C ARG A 962 -12.57 5.12 -20.38
N ARG A 963 -13.81 4.68 -20.15
CA ARG A 963 -14.07 3.32 -19.64
C ARG A 963 -13.69 2.24 -20.64
N ALA A 964 -13.89 2.47 -21.95
CA ALA A 964 -13.43 1.55 -22.99
C ALA A 964 -11.89 1.49 -23.07
N ALA A 965 -11.18 2.61 -22.93
CA ALA A 965 -9.72 2.64 -22.90
C ALA A 965 -9.13 1.97 -21.65
N ALA A 966 -9.86 1.97 -20.53
CA ALA A 966 -9.46 1.36 -19.26
C ALA A 966 -9.94 -0.11 -19.10
N LEU A 967 -10.30 -0.79 -20.19
CA LEU A 967 -10.71 -2.20 -20.21
C LEU A 967 -9.78 -3.02 -21.12
N PRO A 968 -9.51 -4.30 -20.80
CA PRO A 968 -8.90 -5.25 -21.74
C PRO A 968 -9.64 -5.27 -23.08
N ALA A 969 -8.93 -5.50 -24.18
CA ALA A 969 -9.43 -5.28 -25.54
C ALA A 969 -10.73 -6.04 -25.88
N ASP A 970 -10.86 -7.28 -25.41
CA ASP A 970 -12.07 -8.11 -25.51
C ASP A 970 -13.27 -7.45 -24.78
N ARG A 971 -13.03 -7.01 -23.54
CA ARG A 971 -14.04 -6.36 -22.68
C ARG A 971 -14.40 -4.96 -23.18
N ALA A 972 -13.43 -4.22 -23.72
CA ALA A 972 -13.64 -2.93 -24.35
C ALA A 972 -14.51 -3.03 -25.60
N HIS A 973 -14.26 -4.03 -26.45
CA HIS A 973 -15.07 -4.32 -27.63
C HIS A 973 -16.51 -4.72 -27.25
N ALA A 974 -16.67 -5.67 -26.31
CA ALA A 974 -17.98 -6.07 -25.80
C ALA A 974 -18.75 -4.91 -25.11
N TYR A 975 -18.03 -4.04 -24.39
CA TYR A 975 -18.61 -2.86 -23.74
C TYR A 975 -19.15 -1.84 -24.75
N LEU A 976 -18.40 -1.56 -25.83
CA LEU A 976 -18.86 -0.66 -26.89
C LEU A 976 -20.04 -1.26 -27.67
N ALA A 977 -20.08 -2.57 -27.92
CA ALA A 977 -21.24 -3.23 -28.49
C ALA A 977 -22.50 -3.10 -27.60
N ALA A 978 -22.37 -3.28 -26.29
CA ALA A 978 -23.48 -3.08 -25.34
C ALA A 978 -23.94 -1.61 -25.25
N VAL A 979 -23.04 -0.65 -25.45
CA VAL A 979 -23.38 0.79 -25.55
C VAL A 979 -24.20 1.08 -26.82
N GLU A 980 -23.85 0.49 -27.96
CA GLU A 980 -24.63 0.64 -29.20
C GLU A 980 -26.01 -0.01 -29.09
N SER A 981 -26.11 -1.17 -28.44
CA SER A 981 -27.39 -1.83 -28.14
C SER A 981 -28.29 -0.91 -27.30
N LEU A 982 -27.79 -0.37 -26.18
CA LEU A 982 -28.51 0.60 -25.36
C LEU A 982 -28.96 1.84 -26.16
N ARG A 983 -28.08 2.38 -27.02
CA ARG A 983 -28.37 3.57 -27.84
C ARG A 983 -29.45 3.32 -28.89
N THR A 984 -29.48 2.13 -29.49
CA THR A 984 -30.40 1.77 -30.57
C THR A 984 -31.76 1.27 -30.05
N SER A 985 -31.77 0.50 -28.96
CA SER A 985 -32.97 0.00 -28.27
C SER A 985 -33.81 1.08 -27.55
N ALA A 986 -33.29 2.30 -27.40
CA ALA A 986 -33.95 3.39 -26.68
C ALA A 986 -35.10 4.05 -27.46
N ARG A 987 -36.34 3.75 -27.06
CA ARG A 987 -37.57 4.41 -27.57
C ARG A 987 -37.53 5.93 -27.37
N SER A 988 -38.22 6.68 -28.23
CA SER A 988 -38.19 8.16 -28.26
C SER A 988 -38.37 8.83 -26.90
N ALA A 989 -39.36 8.40 -26.11
CA ALA A 989 -39.64 8.93 -24.78
C ALA A 989 -38.56 8.63 -23.71
N ALA A 990 -37.70 7.63 -23.94
CA ALA A 990 -36.60 7.27 -23.05
C ALA A 990 -35.26 7.93 -23.43
N LYS A 991 -35.11 8.44 -24.66
CA LYS A 991 -33.86 9.05 -25.15
C LYS A 991 -33.26 10.13 -24.23
N PRO A 992 -34.04 11.01 -23.57
CA PRO A 992 -33.48 11.99 -22.61
C PRO A 992 -32.75 11.37 -21.40
N THR A 993 -32.92 10.06 -21.13
CA THR A 993 -32.23 9.36 -20.04
C THR A 993 -30.89 8.74 -20.45
N LEU A 994 -30.66 8.54 -21.76
CA LEU A 994 -29.42 7.95 -22.29
C LEU A 994 -28.13 8.63 -21.80
N PRO A 995 -28.01 9.97 -21.77
CA PRO A 995 -26.76 10.61 -21.35
C PRO A 995 -26.38 10.22 -19.90
N GLY A 996 -27.37 10.17 -19.00
CA GLY A 996 -27.16 9.78 -17.61
C GLY A 996 -26.79 8.30 -17.45
N LEU A 997 -27.41 7.41 -18.23
CA LEU A 997 -27.14 5.97 -18.21
C LEU A 997 -25.75 5.66 -18.78
N LEU A 998 -25.39 6.24 -19.93
CA LEU A 998 -24.07 6.10 -20.55
C LEU A 998 -22.95 6.72 -19.71
N HIS A 999 -23.20 7.87 -19.08
CA HIS A 999 -22.26 8.45 -18.12
C HIS A 999 -22.08 7.56 -16.87
N ARG A 1000 -23.14 6.86 -16.43
CA ARG A 1000 -23.04 5.87 -15.34
C ARG A 1000 -22.29 4.60 -15.76
N SER A 1001 -22.51 4.07 -16.97
CA SER A 1001 -21.78 2.88 -17.45
C SER A 1001 -20.28 3.14 -17.57
N GLY A 1002 -19.91 4.38 -17.91
CA GLY A 1002 -18.53 4.86 -17.94
C GLY A 1002 -17.89 5.14 -16.56
N ALA A 1003 -18.63 5.04 -15.46
CA ALA A 1003 -18.12 5.41 -14.13
C ALA A 1003 -17.25 4.29 -13.53
N PRO A 1004 -16.02 4.57 -13.03
CA PRO A 1004 -15.15 3.56 -12.41
C PRO A 1004 -15.77 2.86 -11.17
N SER A 1005 -16.68 3.55 -10.47
CA SER A 1005 -17.44 3.03 -9.31
C SER A 1005 -18.55 2.02 -9.68
N LEU A 1006 -18.41 1.33 -10.81
CA LEU A 1006 -19.34 0.35 -11.34
C LEU A 1006 -18.57 -0.91 -11.73
N THR A 1007 -18.64 -1.91 -10.84
CA THR A 1007 -17.85 -3.15 -10.90
C THR A 1007 -18.07 -3.91 -12.21
N ASP A 1008 -19.34 -4.08 -12.60
CA ASP A 1008 -19.73 -4.63 -13.90
C ASP A 1008 -20.50 -3.58 -14.74
N PRO A 1009 -19.85 -2.94 -15.73
CA PRO A 1009 -20.51 -2.01 -16.63
C PRO A 1009 -21.32 -2.71 -17.74
N LEU A 1010 -21.07 -3.99 -18.02
CA LEU A 1010 -21.76 -4.78 -19.05
C LEU A 1010 -23.14 -5.24 -18.57
N ALA A 1011 -23.22 -5.77 -17.33
CA ALA A 1011 -24.50 -6.09 -16.69
C ALA A 1011 -25.38 -4.83 -16.60
N PHE A 1012 -24.83 -3.73 -16.11
CA PHE A 1012 -25.55 -2.45 -15.99
C PHE A 1012 -26.09 -1.95 -17.35
N LEU A 1013 -25.33 -2.07 -18.44
CA LEU A 1013 -25.82 -1.69 -19.78
C LEU A 1013 -27.00 -2.55 -20.24
N LYS A 1014 -26.94 -3.87 -20.04
CA LYS A 1014 -28.05 -4.80 -20.36
C LYS A 1014 -29.30 -4.56 -19.50
N GLU A 1015 -29.12 -4.14 -18.25
CA GLU A 1015 -30.22 -3.75 -17.37
C GLU A 1015 -30.82 -2.39 -17.74
N ALA A 1016 -29.97 -1.41 -18.10
CA ALA A 1016 -30.39 -0.12 -18.61
C ALA A 1016 -31.12 -0.24 -19.96
N GLU A 1017 -30.71 -1.17 -20.82
CA GLU A 1017 -31.34 -1.46 -22.11
C GLU A 1017 -32.78 -1.97 -21.94
N TRP A 1018 -33.00 -2.90 -20.99
CA TRP A 1018 -34.35 -3.33 -20.60
C TRP A 1018 -35.19 -2.13 -20.14
N LEU A 1019 -34.63 -1.22 -19.34
CA LEU A 1019 -35.35 -0.05 -18.82
C LEU A 1019 -35.76 0.93 -19.93
N VAL A 1020 -34.90 1.22 -20.91
CA VAL A 1020 -35.21 2.19 -21.98
C VAL A 1020 -36.02 1.60 -23.14
N SER A 1021 -35.96 0.28 -23.36
CA SER A 1021 -36.72 -0.40 -24.42
C SER A 1021 -38.13 -0.81 -23.98
N HIS A 1022 -38.41 -0.94 -22.67
CA HIS A 1022 -39.69 -1.47 -22.17
C HIS A 1022 -40.90 -0.69 -22.73
N PRO A 1023 -41.86 -1.36 -23.41
CA PRO A 1023 -43.00 -0.66 -24.00
C PRO A 1023 -43.96 -0.12 -22.93
N GLU A 1024 -44.28 -0.92 -21.92
CA GLU A 1024 -45.32 -0.65 -20.91
C GLU A 1024 -44.88 0.25 -19.75
N LEU A 1025 -43.59 0.62 -19.65
CA LEU A 1025 -43.17 1.62 -18.66
C LEU A 1025 -43.54 3.03 -19.12
N GLU A 1026 -44.02 3.87 -18.21
CA GLU A 1026 -44.27 5.28 -18.47
C GLU A 1026 -42.94 6.05 -18.64
N ALA A 1027 -42.97 7.18 -19.37
CA ALA A 1027 -41.78 8.00 -19.58
C ALA A 1027 -41.21 8.56 -18.26
N GLU A 1028 -42.09 8.99 -17.35
CA GLU A 1028 -41.73 9.46 -16.01
C GLU A 1028 -41.14 8.33 -15.14
N ALA A 1029 -41.69 7.11 -15.26
CA ALA A 1029 -41.20 5.93 -14.56
C ALA A 1029 -39.76 5.59 -15.01
N VAL A 1030 -39.49 5.60 -16.31
CA VAL A 1030 -38.14 5.41 -16.86
C VAL A 1030 -37.19 6.53 -16.43
N ALA A 1031 -37.63 7.79 -16.43
CA ALA A 1031 -36.80 8.93 -16.03
C ALA A 1031 -36.40 8.90 -14.54
N GLU A 1032 -37.32 8.56 -13.63
CA GLU A 1032 -37.02 8.39 -12.21
C GLU A 1032 -36.18 7.14 -11.94
N LEU A 1033 -36.49 5.99 -12.56
CA LEU A 1033 -35.69 4.77 -12.40
C LEU A 1033 -34.27 4.93 -12.93
N ALA A 1034 -34.07 5.55 -14.10
CA ALA A 1034 -32.75 5.84 -14.64
C ALA A 1034 -31.97 6.77 -13.69
N ARG A 1035 -32.58 7.87 -13.24
CA ARG A 1035 -31.98 8.80 -12.26
C ARG A 1035 -31.65 8.12 -10.93
N LYS A 1036 -32.43 7.13 -10.47
CA LYS A 1036 -32.13 6.31 -9.30
C LYS A 1036 -30.99 5.32 -9.58
N ALA A 1037 -30.94 4.69 -10.74
CA ALA A 1037 -29.90 3.73 -11.12
C ALA A 1037 -28.53 4.42 -11.25
N CYS A 1038 -28.47 5.60 -11.88
CA CYS A 1038 -27.26 6.44 -11.93
C CYS A 1038 -26.76 6.87 -10.53
N ARG A 1039 -27.62 6.86 -9.52
CA ARG A 1039 -27.31 7.15 -8.11
C ARG A 1039 -27.17 5.88 -7.25
N GLY A 1040 -27.22 4.68 -7.84
CA GLY A 1040 -27.23 3.38 -7.12
C GLY A 1040 -28.38 3.22 -6.11
N ARG A 1041 -29.48 3.97 -6.25
CA ARG A 1041 -30.65 3.97 -5.35
C ARG A 1041 -31.69 2.91 -5.72
N VAL A 1042 -31.62 2.38 -6.93
CA VAL A 1042 -32.31 1.16 -7.38
C VAL A 1042 -31.27 0.28 -8.07
N ASP A 1043 -31.52 -1.02 -8.09
CA ASP A 1043 -30.76 -2.05 -8.78
C ASP A 1043 -31.72 -2.62 -9.84
N LEU A 1044 -31.34 -2.54 -11.11
CA LEU A 1044 -32.27 -2.77 -12.22
C LEU A 1044 -32.42 -4.27 -12.53
N GLY A 1045 -31.37 -5.07 -12.35
CA GLY A 1045 -31.43 -6.53 -12.40
C GLY A 1045 -32.34 -7.10 -11.32
N TRP A 1046 -32.23 -6.61 -10.08
CA TRP A 1046 -33.19 -6.95 -9.02
C TRP A 1046 -34.61 -6.48 -9.38
N LEU A 1047 -34.79 -5.24 -9.86
CA LEU A 1047 -36.09 -4.70 -10.27
C LEU A 1047 -36.76 -5.49 -11.42
N ARG A 1048 -35.97 -6.09 -12.30
CA ARG A 1048 -36.42 -6.97 -13.40
C ARG A 1048 -36.75 -8.39 -12.92
N SER A 1049 -36.24 -8.83 -11.76
CA SER A 1049 -36.43 -10.20 -11.24
C SER A 1049 -37.56 -10.34 -10.21
N ILE A 1050 -38.23 -9.24 -9.84
CA ILE A 1050 -39.42 -9.21 -8.98
C ILE A 1050 -40.73 -9.25 -9.80
N GLY A 1051 -41.80 -9.76 -9.22
CA GLY A 1051 -43.09 -9.98 -9.87
C GLY A 1051 -44.06 -8.80 -9.80
N LEU A 1052 -43.58 -7.56 -9.90
CA LEU A 1052 -44.47 -6.38 -9.97
C LEU A 1052 -45.18 -6.33 -11.33
N THR A 1053 -46.50 -6.17 -11.32
CA THR A 1053 -47.27 -5.79 -12.51
C THR A 1053 -46.85 -4.39 -12.99
N MET A 1054 -47.01 -4.09 -14.28
CA MET A 1054 -46.59 -2.78 -14.81
C MET A 1054 -47.36 -1.61 -14.18
N ASP A 1055 -48.63 -1.78 -13.80
CA ASP A 1055 -49.38 -0.87 -12.92
C ASP A 1055 -48.62 -0.51 -11.65
N TYR A 1056 -48.19 -1.53 -10.90
CA TYR A 1056 -47.53 -1.35 -9.60
C TYR A 1056 -46.13 -0.78 -9.80
N LEU A 1057 -45.41 -1.25 -10.82
CA LEU A 1057 -44.07 -0.77 -11.16
C LEU A 1057 -44.13 0.69 -11.59
N ASN A 1058 -45.00 1.11 -12.51
CA ASN A 1058 -45.17 2.51 -12.90
C ASN A 1058 -45.58 3.40 -11.71
N PHE A 1059 -46.50 2.94 -10.86
CA PHE A 1059 -46.87 3.72 -9.67
C PHE A 1059 -45.69 3.96 -8.71
N MET A 1060 -44.92 2.92 -8.41
CA MET A 1060 -43.76 2.97 -7.51
C MET A 1060 -42.53 3.63 -8.13
N ALA A 1061 -42.34 3.47 -9.44
CA ALA A 1061 -41.23 4.02 -10.21
C ALA A 1061 -41.26 5.55 -10.25
N ARG A 1062 -42.42 6.15 -10.55
CA ARG A 1062 -42.62 7.61 -10.65
C ARG A 1062 -42.36 8.38 -9.34
N ASN A 1063 -42.42 7.71 -8.19
CA ASN A 1063 -42.28 8.34 -6.87
C ASN A 1063 -40.79 8.41 -6.44
N GLU A 1064 -40.21 9.60 -6.32
CA GLU A 1064 -38.78 9.77 -5.94
C GLU A 1064 -38.49 9.13 -4.57
N LYS A 1065 -39.44 9.18 -3.64
CA LYS A 1065 -39.29 8.67 -2.27
C LYS A 1065 -39.35 7.14 -2.14
N THR A 1066 -39.79 6.40 -3.17
CA THR A 1066 -39.87 4.92 -3.13
C THR A 1066 -38.53 4.29 -2.72
N ALA A 1067 -38.54 3.62 -1.56
CA ALA A 1067 -37.37 3.11 -0.86
C ALA A 1067 -36.88 1.75 -1.41
N TRP A 1068 -36.55 1.68 -2.70
CA TRP A 1068 -36.15 0.43 -3.38
C TRP A 1068 -35.05 -0.35 -2.66
N ARG A 1069 -34.03 0.32 -2.09
CA ARG A 1069 -32.99 -0.33 -1.26
C ARG A 1069 -33.55 -1.06 -0.03
N LEU A 1070 -34.60 -0.53 0.62
CA LEU A 1070 -35.25 -1.21 1.75
C LEU A 1070 -36.00 -2.46 1.30
N PHE A 1071 -36.67 -2.42 0.15
CA PHE A 1071 -37.40 -3.57 -0.39
C PHE A 1071 -36.45 -4.66 -0.88
N ARG A 1072 -35.35 -4.31 -1.57
CA ARG A 1072 -34.26 -5.25 -1.90
C ARG A 1072 -33.66 -5.86 -0.63
N ARG A 1073 -33.37 -5.03 0.38
CA ARG A 1073 -32.85 -5.51 1.67
C ARG A 1073 -33.83 -6.48 2.35
N ALA A 1074 -35.13 -6.19 2.33
CA ALA A 1074 -36.16 -7.08 2.88
C ALA A 1074 -36.32 -8.38 2.06
N ALA A 1075 -36.04 -8.38 0.76
CA ALA A 1075 -36.01 -9.61 -0.04
C ALA A 1075 -34.76 -10.46 0.25
N ALA A 1076 -33.62 -9.82 0.55
CA ALA A 1076 -32.37 -10.49 0.90
C ALA A 1076 -32.28 -10.94 2.38
N GLU A 1077 -33.01 -10.28 3.28
CA GLU A 1077 -33.07 -10.59 4.73
C GLU A 1077 -34.51 -10.99 5.14
N PRO A 1078 -35.07 -12.11 4.64
CA PRO A 1078 -36.44 -12.54 4.97
C PRO A 1078 -36.64 -12.79 6.47
N TRP A 1079 -35.61 -13.28 7.17
CA TRP A 1079 -35.62 -13.52 8.63
C TRP A 1079 -35.51 -12.24 9.48
N ASN A 1080 -35.10 -11.09 8.93
CA ASN A 1080 -34.88 -9.88 9.72
C ASN A 1080 -36.22 -9.15 10.00
N LEU A 1081 -36.91 -9.54 11.06
CA LEU A 1081 -38.20 -8.98 11.46
C LEU A 1081 -38.22 -7.44 11.55
N LYS A 1082 -37.11 -6.80 11.97
CA LYS A 1082 -37.00 -5.33 12.04
C LYS A 1082 -37.04 -4.69 10.65
N VAL A 1083 -36.34 -5.27 9.69
CA VAL A 1083 -36.37 -4.83 8.27
C VAL A 1083 -37.72 -5.19 7.63
N GLN A 1084 -38.28 -6.38 7.92
CA GLN A 1084 -39.60 -6.78 7.42
C GLN A 1084 -40.72 -5.86 7.90
N LEU A 1085 -40.71 -5.45 9.17
CA LEU A 1085 -41.69 -4.51 9.72
C LEU A 1085 -41.55 -3.12 9.08
N GLN A 1086 -40.32 -2.61 8.89
CA GLN A 1086 -40.08 -1.34 8.18
C GLN A 1086 -40.56 -1.41 6.72
N ALA A 1087 -40.29 -2.51 6.01
CA ALA A 1087 -40.78 -2.73 4.66
C ALA A 1087 -42.31 -2.81 4.62
N ARG A 1088 -42.94 -3.52 5.57
CA ARG A 1088 -44.41 -3.60 5.70
C ARG A 1088 -45.03 -2.22 5.94
N GLU A 1089 -44.46 -1.38 6.80
CA GLU A 1089 -44.94 0.00 7.02
C GLU A 1089 -44.82 0.88 5.77
N GLN A 1090 -43.72 0.79 5.02
CA GLN A 1090 -43.53 1.57 3.78
C GLN A 1090 -44.45 1.09 2.64
N LEU A 1091 -44.58 -0.22 2.45
CA LEU A 1091 -45.51 -0.79 1.46
C LEU A 1091 -46.97 -0.50 1.80
N ARG A 1092 -47.32 -0.46 3.09
CA ARG A 1092 -48.64 -0.02 3.55
C ARG A 1092 -48.90 1.45 3.21
N GLY A 1093 -47.92 2.32 3.40
CA GLY A 1093 -48.01 3.73 2.96
C GLY A 1093 -48.30 3.84 1.46
N ILE A 1094 -47.50 3.16 0.64
CA ILE A 1094 -47.66 3.06 -0.81
C ILE A 1094 -49.04 2.49 -1.18
N ALA A 1095 -49.52 1.44 -0.50
CA ALA A 1095 -50.84 0.85 -0.74
C ALA A 1095 -51.98 1.85 -0.51
N VAL A 1096 -51.92 2.71 0.52
CA VAL A 1096 -52.94 3.76 0.70
C VAL A 1096 -52.82 4.86 -0.35
N GLU A 1097 -51.61 5.27 -0.76
CA GLU A 1097 -51.46 6.19 -1.90
C GLU A 1097 -52.11 5.61 -3.18
N MET A 1098 -51.86 4.33 -3.49
CA MET A 1098 -52.40 3.63 -4.66
C MET A 1098 -53.93 3.53 -4.62
N LEU A 1099 -54.49 3.17 -3.47
CA LEU A 1099 -55.94 3.11 -3.27
C LEU A 1099 -56.57 4.50 -3.31
N THR A 1100 -55.85 5.55 -2.89
CA THR A 1100 -56.30 6.95 -2.98
C THR A 1100 -56.33 7.43 -4.43
N GLU A 1101 -55.29 7.15 -5.23
CA GLU A 1101 -55.21 7.51 -6.65
C GLU A 1101 -56.29 6.75 -7.46
N ARG A 1102 -56.37 5.42 -7.29
CA ARG A 1102 -57.35 4.56 -7.99
C ARG A 1102 -58.80 4.87 -7.63
N ASN A 1103 -59.11 5.15 -6.36
CA ASN A 1103 -60.47 5.46 -5.91
C ASN A 1103 -60.78 6.97 -5.84
N ALA A 1104 -59.95 7.85 -6.43
CA ALA A 1104 -60.06 9.30 -6.24
C ALA A 1104 -61.47 9.86 -6.51
N GLN A 1105 -62.17 9.37 -7.55
CA GLN A 1105 -63.53 9.79 -7.87
C GLN A 1105 -64.59 9.35 -6.82
N LYS A 1106 -64.39 8.19 -6.17
CA LYS A 1106 -65.24 7.67 -5.07
C LYS A 1106 -64.96 8.41 -3.76
N LEU A 1107 -63.68 8.69 -3.47
CA LEU A 1107 -63.23 9.32 -2.24
C LEU A 1107 -63.44 10.84 -2.21
N PHE A 1108 -63.42 11.50 -3.38
CA PHE A 1108 -63.56 12.94 -3.52
C PHE A 1108 -64.62 13.31 -4.59
N PRO A 1109 -65.92 13.06 -4.36
CA PRO A 1109 -66.97 13.34 -5.33
C PRO A 1109 -66.98 14.81 -5.80
N GLY A 1110 -67.04 15.01 -7.12
CA GLY A 1110 -66.97 16.34 -7.74
C GLY A 1110 -65.56 16.90 -7.96
N PHE A 1111 -64.52 16.13 -7.61
CA PHE A 1111 -63.11 16.47 -7.86
C PHE A 1111 -62.43 15.45 -8.76
N ARG A 1112 -61.38 15.90 -9.46
CA ARG A 1112 -60.45 15.03 -10.20
C ARG A 1112 -59.02 15.25 -9.70
N LEU A 1113 -58.22 14.18 -9.67
CA LEU A 1113 -56.80 14.25 -9.35
C LEU A 1113 -56.06 14.87 -10.55
N THR A 1114 -55.21 15.88 -10.29
CA THR A 1114 -54.54 16.70 -11.31
C THR A 1114 -53.05 16.92 -11.07
N GLY A 1115 -52.52 16.42 -9.96
CA GLY A 1115 -51.09 16.39 -9.69
C GLY A 1115 -50.74 15.43 -8.55
N ARG A 1116 -49.51 14.91 -8.56
CA ARG A 1116 -48.96 14.00 -7.56
C ARG A 1116 -47.61 14.52 -7.08
N GLN A 1117 -47.28 14.34 -5.81
CA GLN A 1117 -46.07 14.85 -5.15
C GLN A 1117 -45.80 16.34 -5.45
N VAL A 1118 -46.84 17.16 -5.37
CA VAL A 1118 -46.80 18.57 -5.77
C VAL A 1118 -46.09 19.41 -4.71
N LYS A 1119 -45.06 20.16 -5.14
CA LYS A 1119 -44.32 21.10 -4.29
C LYS A 1119 -45.13 22.38 -4.07
N MET A 1120 -45.39 22.69 -2.80
CA MET A 1120 -46.18 23.83 -2.33
C MET A 1120 -45.33 25.09 -2.12
N LYS A 1121 -45.99 26.23 -1.84
CA LYS A 1121 -45.36 27.56 -1.83
C LYS A 1121 -44.27 27.74 -0.77
N ALA A 1122 -44.45 27.19 0.43
CA ALA A 1122 -43.42 27.18 1.47
C ALA A 1122 -42.46 25.96 1.35
N GLY A 1123 -42.47 25.27 0.20
CA GLY A 1123 -41.50 24.25 -0.17
C GLY A 1123 -41.82 22.83 0.30
N HIS A 1124 -42.92 22.62 1.02
CA HIS A 1124 -43.38 21.27 1.39
C HIS A 1124 -43.87 20.52 0.16
N ILE A 1125 -43.96 19.20 0.25
CA ILE A 1125 -44.55 18.35 -0.80
C ILE A 1125 -45.84 17.76 -0.22
N ILE A 1126 -46.95 17.90 -0.95
CA ILE A 1126 -48.20 17.19 -0.64
C ILE A 1126 -48.28 15.91 -1.50
N ASP A 1127 -48.88 14.84 -0.98
CA ASP A 1127 -48.93 13.57 -1.73
C ASP A 1127 -49.72 13.68 -3.04
N ASN A 1128 -50.90 14.33 -3.06
CA ASN A 1128 -51.71 14.58 -4.27
C ASN A 1128 -52.40 15.95 -4.28
N VAL A 1129 -52.78 16.43 -5.47
CA VAL A 1129 -53.63 17.63 -5.68
C VAL A 1129 -54.87 17.25 -6.47
N LEU A 1130 -56.02 17.66 -5.95
CA LEU A 1130 -57.32 17.61 -6.61
C LEU A 1130 -57.66 18.97 -7.21
N THR A 1131 -58.39 18.98 -8.34
CA THR A 1131 -59.07 20.18 -8.85
C THR A 1131 -60.58 19.90 -8.93
N ALA A 1132 -61.40 20.88 -8.54
CA ALA A 1132 -62.86 20.79 -8.69
C ALA A 1132 -63.26 20.62 -10.17
N MET A 1133 -64.28 19.80 -10.43
CA MET A 1133 -64.80 19.58 -11.79
C MET A 1133 -65.72 20.71 -12.26
N THR A 1134 -66.33 21.45 -11.34
CA THR A 1134 -67.37 22.47 -11.62
C THR A 1134 -66.84 23.90 -11.48
N GLY A 1135 -66.68 24.58 -12.62
CA GLY A 1135 -66.65 26.06 -12.75
C GLY A 1135 -65.48 26.83 -12.12
N SER A 1136 -64.71 26.24 -11.21
CA SER A 1136 -63.68 26.91 -10.43
C SER A 1136 -62.35 26.16 -10.51
N LYS A 1137 -61.24 26.90 -10.66
CA LYS A 1137 -59.88 26.34 -10.57
C LYS A 1137 -59.44 26.12 -9.11
N LEU A 1138 -60.39 25.78 -8.23
CA LEU A 1138 -60.13 25.47 -6.82
C LEU A 1138 -59.33 24.17 -6.74
N GLN A 1139 -58.17 24.24 -6.09
CA GLN A 1139 -57.29 23.10 -5.89
C GLN A 1139 -57.13 22.78 -4.41
N HIS A 1140 -57.19 21.49 -4.09
CA HIS A 1140 -57.11 20.98 -2.74
C HIS A 1140 -55.93 20.02 -2.65
N GLY A 1141 -55.02 20.27 -1.71
CA GLY A 1141 -53.98 19.30 -1.37
C GLY A 1141 -54.57 18.11 -0.60
N VAL A 1142 -54.10 16.92 -0.90
CA VAL A 1142 -54.47 15.66 -0.25
C VAL A 1142 -53.18 15.02 0.27
N GLU A 1143 -53.08 14.90 1.58
CA GLU A 1143 -51.99 14.19 2.24
C GLU A 1143 -52.47 12.79 2.66
N VAL A 1144 -51.64 11.76 2.44
CA VAL A 1144 -52.04 10.36 2.66
C VAL A 1144 -51.20 9.74 3.77
N LYS A 1145 -51.83 9.19 4.80
CA LYS A 1145 -51.13 8.61 5.96
C LYS A 1145 -51.64 7.22 6.28
N GLY A 1146 -51.08 6.24 5.56
CA GLY A 1146 -51.31 4.81 5.74
C GLY A 1146 -50.78 4.20 7.05
N TRP A 1147 -50.80 4.95 8.15
CA TRP A 1147 -50.52 4.42 9.48
C TRP A 1147 -51.65 3.48 9.93
N ASN A 1148 -51.34 2.51 10.79
CA ASN A 1148 -52.36 1.70 11.47
C ASN A 1148 -52.78 2.35 12.80
N GLU A 1149 -53.85 1.84 13.41
CA GLU A 1149 -54.42 2.39 14.65
C GLU A 1149 -53.39 2.49 15.78
N ASN A 1150 -52.58 1.45 15.98
CA ASN A 1150 -51.50 1.42 16.98
C ASN A 1150 -50.38 2.46 16.73
N ARG A 1151 -50.17 2.93 15.49
CA ARG A 1151 -49.21 4.01 15.19
C ARG A 1151 -49.85 5.38 15.35
N TRP A 1152 -51.09 5.57 14.90
CA TRP A 1152 -51.86 6.80 15.16
C TRP A 1152 -52.01 7.07 16.67
N ARG A 1153 -52.43 6.07 17.44
CA ARG A 1153 -52.60 6.17 18.89
C ARG A 1153 -51.29 6.63 19.57
N ARG A 1154 -50.18 5.91 19.34
CA ARG A 1154 -48.85 6.26 19.88
C ARG A 1154 -48.38 7.64 19.46
N ALA A 1155 -48.64 8.09 18.23
CA ALA A 1155 -48.23 9.41 17.76
C ALA A 1155 -49.01 10.53 18.47
N LEU A 1156 -50.34 10.40 18.54
CA LEU A 1156 -51.22 11.37 19.20
C LEU A 1156 -50.99 11.40 20.72
N ASP A 1157 -50.77 10.23 21.35
CA ASP A 1157 -50.40 10.14 22.76
C ASP A 1157 -49.04 10.81 23.03
N SER A 1158 -48.07 10.66 22.12
CA SER A 1158 -46.77 11.34 22.22
C SER A 1158 -46.90 12.86 22.07
N TRP A 1159 -47.81 13.34 21.22
CA TRP A 1159 -48.12 14.77 21.08
C TRP A 1159 -48.73 15.35 22.37
N LEU A 1160 -49.76 14.70 22.91
CA LEU A 1160 -50.38 15.10 24.17
C LEU A 1160 -49.39 15.05 25.35
N THR A 1161 -48.48 14.06 25.35
CA THR A 1161 -47.38 13.97 26.33
C THR A 1161 -46.44 15.19 26.21
N GLN A 1162 -46.16 15.64 24.99
CA GLN A 1162 -45.33 16.83 24.75
C GLN A 1162 -46.05 18.13 25.18
N GLU A 1163 -47.34 18.28 24.87
CA GLU A 1163 -48.12 19.44 25.29
C GLU A 1163 -48.26 19.53 26.81
N ALA A 1164 -48.27 18.40 27.51
CA ALA A 1164 -48.20 18.32 28.97
C ALA A 1164 -46.81 18.63 29.56
N GLY A 1165 -45.82 18.98 28.73
CA GLY A 1165 -44.45 19.30 29.15
C GLY A 1165 -43.61 18.09 29.57
N ILE A 1166 -44.10 16.86 29.35
CA ILE A 1166 -43.44 15.63 29.80
C ILE A 1166 -42.33 15.24 28.81
N LYS A 1167 -41.15 14.90 29.33
CA LYS A 1167 -39.97 14.54 28.52
C LYS A 1167 -40.21 13.27 27.71
N LEU A 1168 -40.27 13.40 26.40
CA LEU A 1168 -40.39 12.30 25.43
C LEU A 1168 -39.11 11.45 25.37
N ASN A 1169 -39.27 10.16 25.06
CA ASN A 1169 -38.18 9.33 24.52
C ASN A 1169 -38.01 9.55 23.00
N GLU A 1170 -36.93 9.04 22.42
CA GLU A 1170 -36.59 9.25 21.00
C GLU A 1170 -37.66 8.78 20.02
N GLN A 1171 -38.33 7.65 20.30
CA GLN A 1171 -39.38 7.10 19.43
C GLN A 1171 -40.63 7.98 19.47
N GLN A 1172 -41.01 8.47 20.66
CA GLN A 1172 -42.10 9.43 20.84
C GLN A 1172 -41.78 10.77 20.15
N ALA A 1173 -40.55 11.28 20.32
CA ALA A 1173 -40.08 12.50 19.65
C ALA A 1173 -40.06 12.37 18.13
N ALA A 1174 -39.70 11.20 17.59
CA ALA A 1174 -39.75 10.92 16.16
C ALA A 1174 -41.18 10.90 15.60
N LEU A 1175 -42.15 10.33 16.34
CA LEU A 1175 -43.57 10.36 15.96
C LEU A 1175 -44.16 11.78 16.03
N VAL A 1176 -43.82 12.54 17.08
CA VAL A 1176 -44.15 13.96 17.22
C VAL A 1176 -43.60 14.79 16.04
N LYS A 1177 -42.34 14.56 15.65
CA LYS A 1177 -41.74 15.23 14.49
C LYS A 1177 -42.45 14.87 13.17
N GLN A 1178 -42.99 13.66 13.04
CA GLN A 1178 -43.83 13.27 11.89
C GLN A 1178 -45.21 13.96 11.92
N LEU A 1179 -45.84 14.11 13.08
CA LEU A 1179 -47.07 14.90 13.23
C LEU A 1179 -46.85 16.39 12.95
N GLN A 1180 -45.75 16.99 13.43
CA GLN A 1180 -45.40 18.38 13.10
C GLN A 1180 -45.16 18.56 11.60
N HIS A 1181 -44.53 17.59 10.93
CA HIS A 1181 -44.35 17.66 9.47
C HIS A 1181 -45.70 17.59 8.73
N LEU A 1182 -46.60 16.69 9.14
CA LEU A 1182 -47.96 16.60 8.63
C LEU A 1182 -48.72 17.93 8.78
N LEU A 1183 -48.67 18.57 9.96
CA LEU A 1183 -49.28 19.87 10.18
C LEU A 1183 -48.71 20.95 9.25
N ASN A 1184 -47.38 20.96 9.04
CA ASN A 1184 -46.74 21.90 8.12
C ASN A 1184 -47.16 21.66 6.66
N GLN A 1185 -47.26 20.40 6.22
CA GLN A 1185 -47.72 20.04 4.87
C GLN A 1185 -49.16 20.48 4.63
N LEU A 1186 -50.08 20.20 5.56
CA LEU A 1186 -51.48 20.64 5.51
C LEU A 1186 -51.58 22.18 5.50
N ALA A 1187 -50.79 22.86 6.33
CA ALA A 1187 -50.76 24.32 6.42
C ALA A 1187 -50.08 25.03 5.22
N ASP A 1188 -49.31 24.31 4.39
CA ASP A 1188 -48.78 24.80 3.10
C ASP A 1188 -49.80 24.56 1.97
N ALA A 1189 -50.43 23.37 1.93
CA ALA A 1189 -51.51 23.06 1.01
C ALA A 1189 -52.70 24.03 1.14
N ALA A 1190 -53.09 24.40 2.35
CA ALA A 1190 -54.13 25.41 2.60
C ALA A 1190 -53.82 26.80 1.99
N LYS A 1191 -52.56 27.07 1.61
CA LYS A 1191 -52.10 28.34 1.00
C LYS A 1191 -51.94 28.25 -0.53
N ALA A 1192 -52.12 27.08 -1.13
CA ALA A 1192 -51.73 26.82 -2.51
C ALA A 1192 -52.55 25.69 -3.20
N PRO A 1193 -53.41 26.05 -4.17
CA PRO A 1193 -54.20 27.28 -4.25
C PRO A 1193 -55.69 27.09 -3.90
N HIS A 1194 -56.06 27.67 -2.76
CA HIS A 1194 -57.42 28.09 -2.33
C HIS A 1194 -58.40 27.03 -1.79
N GLY A 1195 -58.09 25.72 -1.82
CA GLY A 1195 -58.90 24.69 -1.19
C GLY A 1195 -58.53 24.35 0.26
N GLN A 1196 -59.51 23.97 1.09
CA GLN A 1196 -59.26 23.26 2.36
C GLN A 1196 -58.56 21.91 2.09
N PRO A 1197 -57.49 21.55 2.81
CA PRO A 1197 -56.78 20.30 2.55
C PRO A 1197 -57.56 19.07 3.06
N PHE A 1198 -57.24 17.92 2.49
CA PHE A 1198 -57.72 16.62 2.94
C PHE A 1198 -56.58 15.81 3.57
N LEU A 1199 -56.90 15.05 4.62
CA LEU A 1199 -56.05 14.00 5.16
C LEU A 1199 -56.72 12.65 4.92
N VAL A 1200 -56.04 11.73 4.24
CA VAL A 1200 -56.50 10.35 4.05
C VAL A 1200 -55.88 9.44 5.11
N SER A 1201 -56.72 8.67 5.79
CA SER A 1201 -56.34 7.70 6.82
C SER A 1201 -57.14 6.39 6.66
N THR A 1202 -56.93 5.43 7.56
CA THR A 1202 -57.74 4.20 7.65
C THR A 1202 -59.12 4.48 8.25
N ASP A 1203 -60.11 3.65 7.91
CA ASP A 1203 -61.42 3.60 8.57
C ASP A 1203 -61.36 2.96 9.97
N ASN A 1204 -60.50 1.95 10.15
CA ASN A 1204 -60.27 1.19 11.37
C ASN A 1204 -59.45 1.96 12.42
N LEU A 1205 -59.93 3.16 12.77
CA LEU A 1205 -59.49 3.91 13.95
C LEU A 1205 -60.51 3.71 15.07
N SER A 1206 -60.07 3.16 16.20
CA SER A 1206 -60.91 3.04 17.40
C SER A 1206 -61.47 4.41 17.82
N GLY A 1207 -62.68 4.44 18.39
CA GLY A 1207 -63.37 5.67 18.79
C GLY A 1207 -62.47 6.69 19.52
N PRO A 1208 -61.71 6.29 20.57
CA PRO A 1208 -60.77 7.19 21.26
C PRO A 1208 -59.63 7.71 20.36
N THR A 1209 -59.05 6.87 19.50
CA THR A 1209 -57.97 7.27 18.58
C THR A 1209 -58.49 8.21 17.49
N ARG A 1210 -59.70 7.95 16.96
CA ARG A 1210 -60.39 8.81 16.00
C ARG A 1210 -60.77 10.17 16.60
N ALA A 1211 -61.26 10.19 17.84
CA ALA A 1211 -61.56 11.43 18.56
C ALA A 1211 -60.30 12.29 18.77
N LYS A 1212 -59.20 11.68 19.23
CA LYS A 1212 -57.90 12.36 19.36
C LYS A 1212 -57.39 12.92 18.03
N LEU A 1213 -57.56 12.20 16.91
CA LEU A 1213 -57.16 12.69 15.59
C LEU A 1213 -58.01 13.90 15.14
N LEU A 1214 -59.32 13.86 15.37
CA LEU A 1214 -60.22 14.96 15.02
C LEU A 1214 -59.94 16.22 15.87
N ASP A 1215 -59.71 16.06 17.17
CA ASP A 1215 -59.31 17.16 18.07
C ASP A 1215 -57.97 17.77 17.68
N PHE A 1216 -56.95 16.93 17.43
CA PHE A 1216 -55.64 17.36 16.93
C PHE A 1216 -55.74 18.17 15.62
N LEU A 1217 -56.55 17.70 14.66
CA LEU A 1217 -56.77 18.43 13.40
C LEU A 1217 -57.55 19.73 13.61
N PHE A 1218 -58.58 19.74 14.47
CA PHE A 1218 -59.35 20.93 14.79
C PHE A 1218 -58.48 22.01 15.44
N LYS A 1219 -57.65 21.62 16.42
CA LYS A 1219 -56.77 22.49 17.21
C LYS A 1219 -55.58 23.03 16.42
N HIS A 1220 -54.97 22.22 15.53
CA HIS A 1220 -53.69 22.56 14.89
C HIS A 1220 -53.75 22.72 13.35
N SER A 1221 -54.83 22.28 12.68
CA SER A 1221 -54.99 22.41 11.23
C SER A 1221 -56.47 22.64 10.82
N PRO A 1222 -57.11 23.70 11.36
CA PRO A 1222 -58.56 23.91 11.25
C PRO A 1222 -59.04 23.97 9.79
N GLY A 1223 -60.11 23.23 9.50
CA GLY A 1223 -60.66 23.08 8.15
C GLY A 1223 -60.11 21.89 7.36
N THR A 1224 -59.10 21.17 7.86
CA THR A 1224 -58.67 19.88 7.26
C THR A 1224 -59.78 18.85 7.34
N LYS A 1225 -60.12 18.21 6.21
CA LYS A 1225 -61.14 17.15 6.16
C LYS A 1225 -60.51 15.76 6.21
N LEU A 1226 -60.90 14.95 7.20
CA LEU A 1226 -60.49 13.56 7.31
C LEU A 1226 -61.32 12.68 6.37
N ILE A 1227 -60.64 12.02 5.44
CA ILE A 1227 -61.19 11.00 4.54
C ILE A 1227 -60.64 9.63 4.96
N GLN A 1228 -61.46 8.59 4.86
CA GLN A 1228 -61.12 7.25 5.33
C GLN A 1228 -61.17 6.23 4.19
N VAL A 1229 -60.20 5.31 4.18
CA VAL A 1229 -60.08 4.18 3.23
C VAL A 1229 -60.18 2.87 4.00
N GLU A 1230 -60.90 1.91 3.44
CA GLU A 1230 -61.20 0.60 4.03
C GLU A 1230 -59.92 -0.19 4.36
N GLU A 1231 -59.69 -0.47 5.65
CA GLU A 1231 -58.50 -1.15 6.18
C GLU A 1231 -58.23 -2.51 5.50
N ALA A 1232 -59.29 -3.26 5.19
CA ALA A 1232 -59.19 -4.53 4.48
C ALA A 1232 -58.58 -4.37 3.07
N GLN A 1233 -58.92 -3.30 2.36
CA GLN A 1233 -58.32 -3.00 1.05
C GLN A 1233 -56.84 -2.62 1.21
N ILE A 1234 -56.51 -1.83 2.24
CA ILE A 1234 -55.13 -1.43 2.55
C ILE A 1234 -54.27 -2.66 2.83
N LEU A 1235 -54.74 -3.58 3.67
CA LEU A 1235 -54.04 -4.82 4.00
C LEU A 1235 -53.89 -5.75 2.78
N GLN A 1236 -54.95 -5.94 1.99
CA GLN A 1236 -54.91 -6.76 0.79
C GLN A 1236 -53.94 -6.20 -0.27
N GLN A 1237 -53.99 -4.90 -0.54
CA GLN A 1237 -53.06 -4.25 -1.48
C GLN A 1237 -51.62 -4.26 -0.94
N THR A 1238 -51.42 -4.20 0.38
CA THR A 1238 -50.10 -4.40 1.00
C THR A 1238 -49.59 -5.84 0.83
N LYS A 1239 -50.45 -6.85 1.01
CA LYS A 1239 -50.09 -8.26 0.79
C LYS A 1239 -49.69 -8.53 -0.67
N GLN A 1240 -50.47 -8.04 -1.63
CA GLN A 1240 -50.16 -8.12 -3.06
C GLN A 1240 -48.79 -7.50 -3.40
N LEU A 1241 -48.46 -6.33 -2.83
CA LEU A 1241 -47.15 -5.71 -3.01
C LEU A 1241 -46.01 -6.51 -2.36
N ARG A 1242 -46.22 -7.12 -1.17
CA ARG A 1242 -45.22 -7.99 -0.52
C ARG A 1242 -44.90 -9.22 -1.37
N ALA A 1243 -45.94 -9.93 -1.83
CA ALA A 1243 -45.79 -11.13 -2.67
C ALA A 1243 -45.06 -10.80 -3.99
N ALA A 1244 -45.46 -9.73 -4.66
CA ALA A 1244 -44.81 -9.26 -5.90
C ALA A 1244 -43.33 -8.89 -5.69
N LEU A 1245 -42.97 -8.35 -4.52
CA LEU A 1245 -41.59 -8.02 -4.13
C LEU A 1245 -40.81 -9.23 -3.57
N LYS A 1246 -41.37 -10.45 -3.60
CA LYS A 1246 -40.78 -11.68 -3.02
C LYS A 1246 -40.45 -11.55 -1.53
N LEU A 1247 -41.27 -10.81 -0.78
CA LEU A 1247 -41.16 -10.70 0.68
C LEU A 1247 -42.04 -11.76 1.36
N PRO A 1248 -41.65 -12.30 2.54
CA PRO A 1248 -42.47 -13.25 3.28
C PRO A 1248 -43.90 -12.75 3.49
N GLU A 1249 -44.91 -13.59 3.24
CA GLU A 1249 -46.30 -13.21 3.49
C GLU A 1249 -46.55 -13.13 5.00
N ASP A 1250 -46.22 -14.22 5.71
CA ASP A 1250 -46.39 -14.35 7.15
C ASP A 1250 -45.17 -13.83 7.90
N LEU A 1251 -45.40 -12.92 8.84
CA LEU A 1251 -44.38 -12.42 9.77
C LEU A 1251 -44.67 -12.95 11.17
N SER A 1252 -43.91 -13.97 11.59
CA SER A 1252 -43.94 -14.49 12.95
C SER A 1252 -43.67 -13.36 13.96
N GLY A 1253 -44.64 -13.10 14.85
CA GLY A 1253 -44.53 -12.06 15.88
C GLY A 1253 -45.46 -10.83 15.71
N GLY A 1254 -46.51 -10.89 14.88
CA GLY A 1254 -47.56 -9.87 14.89
C GLY A 1254 -48.87 -10.30 14.26
N ALA A 1255 -49.98 -10.12 14.99
CA ALA A 1255 -51.34 -10.25 14.46
C ALA A 1255 -51.57 -9.36 13.21
N PRO A 1256 -52.54 -9.71 12.33
CA PRO A 1256 -52.83 -8.99 11.08
C PRO A 1256 -53.05 -7.47 11.26
#